data_AF-A0A6A3BJI3-F1
#
_entry.id   AF-A0A6A3BJI3-F1
#
_cell.length_a   1.000
_cell.length_b   1.000
_cell.length_c   1.000
_cell.angle_alpha   90.00
_cell.angle_beta   90.00
_cell.angle_gamma   90.00
#
_symmetry.space_group_name_H-M   'P 1'
#
loop_
_entity.id
_entity.type
_entity.pdbx_description
1 polymer ?
#
loop_
_entity_poly.entity_id
_entity_poly.type
_entity_poly.pdbx_seq_one_letter_code
_entity_poly.pdbx_strand_id
1 'polypeptide(L)'
;MATTFFHETLSFGGSSHGQGQQILPFKTSTESLRLLLLHGNLDIWVKEAKNLPNMDMFHKKLGDMFGKFNIKVSSKIESHMPHKITSDPYVTISVAGAVIGRTFVISNSENPVWMQHFNVPVAHYASEVHFVVKDSDVVGSQIMGAVGLPIEQLCSGTKIEGTFPILNDNGKPCKPGAVLTLSIQYIPIQQVAIYHRGLGSGPDYHGVPGTYFPLRKGCKVTLYQDAHVHDGFLPNLKVNGNVRYEHGSCWQDICNAIGQARRLIYIAGWSVFHNIRLVREINMASNTTLGDLLKLKSQEGVRVLLLVWDDPTSRSILGCKTDGLMDTNDEETRRFFKHSSVQVLLCPRSAGRGSWVKKQETGTIYTHHQKTVIVDADAGNDKRKITAFIGGLDLCKGRYDNPNHPLFRTLQTVHKDDYHNACLTEPKAGCPREPWHDMHCRIDGPAAYDILTNFEERWLKASKPHGLQKLKTSVDDALLKLERIAEIVPMTEIPYLSKDDPETWHVQVFRSIDSNSVKGFPDDPKDAIKMNLVCGKNILIDMSIHTAYVNAIRSAQRFIYIENQYFLGSSYNWDAHKDLGANNLIPMEIALKIANKIRSNERFSVYILIPMWPEGVTTSAPIQRILFWQHKTMQMMYDIIYKALVETGLENRYEPQDFLNFFCLGNREAVGRENSTNARDPTASDTPQALAKKSRRFMIYIHSKGMIVDDEYVIIGSANINQRSMEGTRDTEIAMGAYQPRHTGSSKRYNPCGQVYGYRMSLWAEHIGALEESFERPESLDCIRRVRSLGEQNWKQYIADEVTELKGHLLKYPVEVDRMGKVKALPGCETFPDVGGKIVGSFTAIQENLTI
;
A
#
# COMPACT_ATOMS: atom_id res chain seq x y z
N MET A 1 -3.85 -55.31 13.44
CA MET A 1 -5.14 -55.52 12.75
C MET A 1 -5.79 -54.14 12.64
N ALA A 2 -5.54 -53.38 11.59
CA ALA A 2 -6.05 -53.53 10.21
C ALA A 2 -7.56 -53.28 10.12
N THR A 3 -7.92 -52.08 9.63
CA THR A 3 -9.09 -51.70 8.80
C THR A 3 -9.07 -50.16 8.71
N THR A 4 -8.31 -49.50 7.83
CA THR A 4 -8.61 -49.17 6.42
C THR A 4 -10.10 -48.93 6.12
N PHE A 5 -10.50 -47.66 6.07
CA PHE A 5 -11.60 -47.18 5.23
C PHE A 5 -11.09 -46.02 4.38
N PHE A 6 -11.03 -46.28 3.08
CA PHE A 6 -10.96 -45.28 2.02
C PHE A 6 -12.22 -44.40 2.12
N HIS A 7 -12.05 -43.07 2.13
CA HIS A 7 -13.06 -42.16 1.61
C HIS A 7 -12.38 -41.01 0.89
N GLU A 8 -12.40 -41.15 -0.43
CA GLU A 8 -12.60 -40.13 -1.46
C GLU A 8 -12.38 -38.67 -1.05
N THR A 9 -11.32 -38.11 -1.64
CA THR A 9 -11.19 -36.74 -2.14
C THR A 9 -12.50 -35.96 -2.25
N LEU A 10 -12.83 -35.22 -1.19
CA LEU A 10 -13.67 -34.04 -1.30
C LEU A 10 -12.80 -32.91 -1.85
N SER A 11 -12.89 -32.74 -3.17
CA SER A 11 -12.55 -31.49 -3.86
C SER A 11 -13.37 -30.38 -3.23
N PHE A 12 -12.83 -29.71 -2.20
CA PHE A 12 -13.38 -28.47 -1.70
C PHE A 12 -13.33 -27.45 -2.84
N GLY A 13 -14.52 -27.14 -3.36
CA GLY A 13 -14.72 -26.14 -4.40
C GLY A 13 -13.98 -24.86 -4.03
N GLY A 14 -13.06 -24.46 -4.91
CA GLY A 14 -12.29 -23.25 -4.75
C GLY A 14 -13.21 -22.07 -4.50
N SER A 15 -12.89 -21.31 -3.45
CA SER A 15 -13.43 -19.99 -3.18
C SER A 15 -13.54 -19.21 -4.49
N SER A 16 -14.76 -18.91 -4.92
CA SER A 16 -15.02 -18.04 -6.05
C SER A 16 -14.78 -16.57 -5.65
N HIS A 17 -13.56 -16.20 -5.28
CA HIS A 17 -13.20 -14.83 -4.91
C HIS A 17 -11.81 -14.40 -5.35
N GLY A 18 -11.79 -13.20 -5.95
CA GLY A 18 -10.62 -12.40 -6.26
C GLY A 18 -10.97 -11.45 -7.41
N GLN A 19 -11.30 -10.18 -7.13
CA GLN A 19 -11.56 -9.20 -8.21
C GLN A 19 -10.38 -9.08 -9.18
N GLY A 20 -9.17 -9.48 -8.75
CA GLY A 20 -7.94 -9.51 -9.52
C GLY A 20 -7.53 -10.83 -10.18
N GLN A 21 -8.16 -11.99 -9.92
CA GLN A 21 -7.77 -13.28 -10.56
C GLN A 21 -8.86 -13.83 -11.46
N GLN A 22 -8.46 -14.38 -12.60
CA GLN A 22 -9.30 -14.95 -13.64
C GLN A 22 -8.64 -16.20 -14.21
N ILE A 23 -9.00 -17.36 -13.66
CA ILE A 23 -8.65 -18.64 -14.27
C ILE A 23 -9.70 -18.95 -15.34
N LEU A 24 -9.25 -19.13 -16.57
CA LEU A 24 -10.11 -19.62 -17.65
C LEU A 24 -10.16 -21.16 -17.54
N PRO A 25 -11.34 -21.77 -17.38
CA PRO A 25 -11.44 -23.22 -17.15
C PRO A 25 -11.21 -24.06 -18.43
N PHE A 26 -10.98 -23.41 -19.57
CA PHE A 26 -10.78 -24.04 -20.87
C PHE A 26 -9.72 -23.29 -21.68
N LYS A 27 -9.21 -23.94 -22.73
CA LYS A 27 -8.23 -23.34 -23.65
C LYS A 27 -8.91 -22.60 -24.80
N THR A 28 -8.36 -21.46 -25.20
CA THR A 28 -8.78 -20.69 -26.37
C THR A 28 -8.08 -21.12 -27.67
N SER A 29 -6.97 -21.86 -27.55
CA SER A 29 -6.23 -22.42 -28.68
C SER A 29 -5.90 -23.89 -28.45
N THR A 30 -5.90 -24.67 -29.54
CA THR A 30 -5.42 -26.06 -29.57
C THR A 30 -3.93 -26.15 -29.88
N GLU A 31 -3.29 -25.04 -30.28
CA GLU A 31 -1.87 -24.97 -30.62
C GLU A 31 -0.98 -24.91 -29.37
N SER A 32 0.25 -25.43 -29.51
CA SER A 32 1.27 -25.32 -28.48
C SER A 32 1.95 -23.95 -28.54
N LEU A 33 1.49 -23.01 -27.71
CA LEU A 33 2.02 -21.65 -27.66
C LEU A 33 3.23 -21.52 -26.73
N ARG A 34 4.18 -20.64 -27.07
CA ARG A 34 5.37 -20.35 -26.26
C ARG A 34 5.05 -19.44 -25.08
N LEU A 35 5.70 -19.68 -23.94
CA LEU A 35 5.65 -18.79 -22.79
C LEU A 35 6.64 -17.63 -22.99
N LEU A 36 6.15 -16.40 -23.05
CA LEU A 36 6.96 -15.20 -23.30
C LEU A 36 6.72 -14.14 -22.22
N LEU A 37 7.73 -13.30 -21.97
CA LEU A 37 7.63 -12.16 -21.07
C LEU A 37 7.02 -10.95 -21.79
N LEU A 38 5.90 -10.46 -21.27
CA LEU A 38 5.38 -9.13 -21.58
C LEU A 38 5.83 -8.15 -20.49
N HIS A 39 6.89 -7.39 -20.74
CA HIS A 39 7.35 -6.28 -19.89
C HIS A 39 7.22 -4.95 -20.63
N GLY A 40 6.25 -4.13 -20.24
CA GLY A 40 5.93 -2.89 -20.94
C GLY A 40 4.47 -2.49 -20.72
N ASN A 41 3.80 -2.01 -21.77
CA ASN A 41 2.39 -1.63 -21.73
C ASN A 41 1.59 -2.39 -22.78
N LEU A 42 0.34 -2.72 -22.45
CA LEU A 42 -0.66 -3.11 -23.43
C LEU A 42 -1.61 -1.93 -23.67
N ASP A 43 -1.65 -1.46 -24.92
CA ASP A 43 -2.62 -0.49 -25.42
C ASP A 43 -3.81 -1.25 -26.01
N ILE A 44 -4.97 -1.19 -25.35
CA ILE A 44 -6.11 -2.07 -25.61
C ILE A 44 -7.37 -1.24 -25.83
N TRP A 45 -8.12 -1.58 -26.87
CA TRP A 45 -9.49 -1.14 -27.07
C TRP A 45 -10.43 -2.33 -27.09
N VAL A 46 -11.40 -2.36 -26.17
CA VAL A 46 -12.53 -3.28 -26.23
C VAL A 46 -13.71 -2.51 -26.83
N LYS A 47 -14.08 -2.84 -28.08
CA LYS A 47 -15.02 -2.02 -28.87
C LYS A 47 -16.45 -2.46 -28.66
N GLU A 48 -16.80 -3.65 -29.11
CA GLU A 48 -18.18 -4.17 -29.06
C GLU A 48 -18.20 -5.71 -29.09
N ALA A 49 -19.30 -6.30 -28.65
CA ALA A 49 -19.64 -7.68 -28.95
C ALA A 49 -20.99 -7.77 -29.66
N LYS A 50 -21.20 -8.83 -30.44
CA LYS A 50 -22.46 -9.07 -31.16
C LYS A 50 -22.97 -10.47 -30.88
N ASN A 51 -24.29 -10.63 -30.93
CA ASN A 51 -25.00 -11.90 -30.80
C ASN A 51 -24.64 -12.71 -29.54
N LEU A 52 -24.46 -12.06 -28.39
CA LEU A 52 -24.21 -12.76 -27.14
C LEU A 52 -25.39 -13.67 -26.74
N PRO A 53 -25.14 -14.77 -26.01
CA PRO A 53 -26.20 -15.57 -25.43
C PRO A 53 -26.98 -14.78 -24.36
N ASN A 54 -28.27 -15.05 -24.22
CA ASN A 54 -29.09 -14.51 -23.14
C ASN A 54 -29.05 -15.47 -21.94
N MET A 55 -28.30 -15.12 -20.90
CA MET A 55 -28.11 -15.96 -19.71
C MET A 55 -29.20 -15.75 -18.65
N ASP A 56 -29.87 -14.60 -18.63
CA ASP A 56 -30.97 -14.31 -17.68
C ASP A 56 -32.17 -15.25 -17.83
N MET A 57 -32.40 -15.76 -19.05
CA MET A 57 -33.44 -16.76 -19.32
C MET A 57 -33.11 -18.16 -18.75
N PHE A 58 -31.83 -18.47 -18.49
CA PHE A 58 -31.39 -19.76 -17.97
C PHE A 58 -31.73 -19.91 -16.48
N HIS A 59 -31.66 -18.82 -15.71
CA HIS A 59 -32.08 -18.78 -14.31
C HIS A 59 -33.59 -18.99 -14.10
N LYS A 60 -34.44 -18.52 -15.03
CA LYS A 60 -35.90 -18.79 -14.95
C LYS A 60 -36.20 -20.29 -15.04
N LYS A 61 -35.57 -21.02 -15.97
CA LYS A 61 -35.80 -22.47 -16.13
C LYS A 61 -35.34 -23.30 -14.92
N LEU A 62 -34.26 -22.88 -14.24
CA LEU A 62 -33.78 -23.53 -13.02
C LEU A 62 -34.64 -23.18 -11.80
N GLY A 63 -35.08 -21.93 -11.66
CA GLY A 63 -36.03 -21.52 -10.62
C GLY A 63 -37.39 -22.23 -10.72
N ASP A 64 -37.89 -22.42 -11.95
CA ASP A 64 -39.14 -23.13 -12.21
C ASP A 64 -39.06 -24.64 -11.89
N MET A 65 -37.86 -25.24 -11.89
CA MET A 65 -37.67 -26.64 -11.47
C MET A 65 -37.70 -26.84 -9.95
N PHE A 66 -37.30 -25.85 -9.16
CA PHE A 66 -37.36 -25.89 -7.69
C PHE A 66 -38.72 -25.43 -7.13
N GLY A 67 -39.57 -24.81 -7.95
CA GLY A 67 -40.92 -24.36 -7.59
C GLY A 67 -42.01 -25.43 -7.58
N LYS A 68 -41.69 -26.73 -7.67
CA LYS A 68 -42.66 -27.84 -7.63
C LYS A 68 -43.18 -28.19 -6.22
N PHE A 69 -43.23 -27.23 -5.30
CA PHE A 69 -44.06 -27.32 -4.09
C PHE A 69 -45.16 -26.27 -4.16
N ASN A 70 -46.38 -26.75 -4.30
CA ASN A 70 -47.63 -25.99 -4.50
C ASN A 70 -47.82 -24.84 -3.50
N ILE A 71 -47.74 -23.60 -3.98
CA ILE A 71 -48.51 -22.48 -3.42
C ILE A 71 -49.16 -21.71 -4.57
N LYS A 72 -50.48 -21.83 -4.69
CA LYS A 72 -51.30 -20.97 -5.56
C LYS A 72 -51.23 -19.54 -5.02
N VAL A 73 -50.55 -18.65 -5.74
CA VAL A 73 -50.75 -17.20 -5.59
C VAL A 73 -51.39 -16.69 -6.87
N SER A 74 -52.54 -16.04 -6.68
CA SER A 74 -53.45 -15.55 -7.71
C SER A 74 -52.81 -14.55 -8.66
N SER A 75 -53.02 -14.80 -9.95
CA SER A 75 -52.82 -13.89 -11.08
C SER A 75 -53.64 -12.60 -10.93
N LYS A 76 -52.95 -11.46 -10.75
CA LYS A 76 -53.40 -10.12 -11.16
C LYS A 76 -52.27 -9.12 -10.93
N ILE A 77 -51.54 -8.80 -12.00
CA ILE A 77 -50.94 -7.52 -12.41
C ILE A 77 -50.10 -7.88 -13.65
N GLU A 78 -50.79 -7.99 -14.78
CA GLU A 78 -50.21 -8.06 -16.13
C GLU A 78 -50.70 -6.81 -16.86
N SER A 79 -49.95 -5.71 -16.73
CA SER A 79 -49.98 -4.61 -17.69
C SER A 79 -48.89 -3.59 -17.35
N HIS A 80 -47.99 -3.37 -18.32
CA HIS A 80 -46.86 -2.42 -18.38
C HIS A 80 -45.50 -2.85 -17.81
N MET A 81 -44.77 -3.67 -18.57
CA MET A 81 -43.29 -3.72 -18.58
C MET A 81 -42.79 -3.92 -20.03
N PRO A 82 -42.34 -2.86 -20.74
CA PRO A 82 -41.79 -3.00 -22.08
C PRO A 82 -40.25 -2.99 -22.04
N HIS A 83 -39.61 -3.98 -21.40
CA HIS A 83 -38.19 -4.24 -21.64
C HIS A 83 -37.93 -5.75 -21.64
N LYS A 84 -37.43 -6.26 -22.77
CA LYS A 84 -36.91 -7.62 -22.90
C LYS A 84 -35.73 -7.73 -21.94
N ILE A 85 -35.87 -8.48 -20.85
CA ILE A 85 -34.77 -8.74 -19.91
C ILE A 85 -33.78 -9.67 -20.62
N THR A 86 -32.52 -9.25 -20.74
CA THR A 86 -31.44 -9.98 -21.40
C THR A 86 -30.14 -9.71 -20.65
N SER A 87 -29.08 -10.47 -20.95
CA SER A 87 -27.79 -10.34 -20.27
C SER A 87 -27.23 -8.93 -20.10
N ASP A 88 -26.44 -8.77 -19.04
CA ASP A 88 -25.70 -7.59 -18.61
C ASP A 88 -24.19 -7.79 -18.85
N PRO A 89 -23.71 -7.77 -20.11
CA PRO A 89 -22.35 -8.20 -20.43
C PRO A 89 -21.26 -7.20 -20.05
N TYR A 90 -20.08 -7.76 -19.76
CA TYR A 90 -18.81 -7.04 -19.64
C TYR A 90 -17.63 -7.94 -20.01
N VAL A 91 -16.45 -7.36 -20.20
CA VAL A 91 -15.22 -8.07 -20.55
C VAL A 91 -14.17 -7.91 -19.45
N THR A 92 -13.52 -9.00 -19.07
CA THR A 92 -12.28 -8.98 -18.27
C THR A 92 -11.09 -9.34 -19.12
N ILE A 93 -10.03 -8.54 -19.01
CA ILE A 93 -8.74 -8.75 -19.69
C ILE A 93 -7.79 -9.35 -18.66
N SER A 94 -7.16 -10.47 -18.99
CA SER A 94 -6.24 -11.16 -18.08
C SER A 94 -4.99 -11.71 -18.75
N VAL A 95 -3.88 -11.71 -18.02
CA VAL A 95 -2.58 -12.24 -18.45
C VAL A 95 -2.04 -13.10 -17.30
N ALA A 96 -1.66 -14.34 -17.59
CA ALA A 96 -1.24 -15.31 -16.56
C ALA A 96 -2.25 -15.46 -15.40
N GLY A 97 -3.55 -15.35 -15.69
CA GLY A 97 -4.63 -15.36 -14.70
C GLY A 97 -4.86 -14.02 -14.00
N ALA A 98 -3.88 -13.12 -13.94
CA ALA A 98 -4.07 -11.80 -13.35
C ALA A 98 -4.97 -10.91 -14.23
N VAL A 99 -6.04 -10.37 -13.67
CA VAL A 99 -6.93 -9.40 -14.31
C VAL A 99 -6.22 -8.05 -14.37
N ILE A 100 -5.96 -7.58 -15.59
CA ILE A 100 -5.28 -6.31 -15.85
C ILE A 100 -6.24 -5.21 -16.32
N GLY A 101 -7.49 -5.56 -16.64
CA GLY A 101 -8.50 -4.60 -17.06
C GLY A 101 -9.90 -5.19 -17.06
N ARG A 102 -10.91 -4.33 -16.94
CA ARG A 102 -12.32 -4.71 -16.97
C ARG A 102 -13.15 -3.58 -17.58
N THR A 103 -14.06 -3.92 -18.49
CA THR A 103 -14.98 -2.94 -19.06
C THR A 103 -16.14 -2.62 -18.11
N PHE A 104 -16.85 -1.52 -18.38
CA PHE A 104 -18.14 -1.30 -17.73
C PHE A 104 -19.16 -2.37 -18.12
N VAL A 105 -20.12 -2.60 -17.23
CA VAL A 105 -21.27 -3.48 -17.48
C VAL A 105 -22.27 -2.71 -18.33
N ILE A 106 -22.74 -3.31 -19.43
CA ILE A 106 -23.84 -2.76 -20.24
C ILE A 106 -25.07 -3.55 -19.92
N SER A 107 -26.10 -2.89 -19.38
CA SER A 107 -27.32 -3.59 -19.00
C SER A 107 -28.19 -3.96 -20.19
N ASN A 108 -28.81 -5.14 -20.12
CA ASN A 108 -29.80 -5.65 -21.05
C ASN A 108 -29.41 -5.53 -22.54
N SER A 109 -28.25 -6.07 -22.91
CA SER A 109 -27.78 -6.03 -24.29
C SER A 109 -27.07 -7.30 -24.73
N GLU A 110 -27.60 -7.95 -25.77
CA GLU A 110 -26.88 -9.01 -26.49
C GLU A 110 -25.84 -8.46 -27.50
N ASN A 111 -25.83 -7.13 -27.73
CA ASN A 111 -24.93 -6.45 -28.66
C ASN A 111 -24.28 -5.22 -27.98
N PRO A 112 -23.50 -5.44 -26.91
CA PRO A 112 -22.90 -4.35 -26.13
C PRO A 112 -21.83 -3.59 -26.93
N VAL A 113 -21.83 -2.26 -26.79
CA VAL A 113 -20.79 -1.36 -27.34
C VAL A 113 -20.09 -0.65 -26.19
N TRP A 114 -18.86 -1.06 -25.87
CA TRP A 114 -18.07 -0.49 -24.79
C TRP A 114 -17.20 0.69 -25.25
N MET A 115 -16.54 0.57 -26.40
CA MET A 115 -15.56 1.56 -26.88
C MET A 115 -14.62 2.05 -25.77
N GLN A 116 -14.10 1.11 -24.98
CA GLN A 116 -13.31 1.41 -23.80
C GLN A 116 -11.83 1.15 -24.05
N HIS A 117 -11.02 2.16 -23.69
CA HIS A 117 -9.57 2.16 -23.82
C HIS A 117 -8.89 1.80 -22.50
N PHE A 118 -7.81 1.04 -22.59
CA PHE A 118 -6.92 0.70 -21.49
C PHE A 118 -5.47 0.83 -21.96
N ASN A 119 -4.64 1.51 -21.17
CA ASN A 119 -3.19 1.48 -21.33
C ASN A 119 -2.59 0.99 -20.01
N VAL A 120 -2.28 -0.31 -19.95
CA VAL A 120 -2.01 -1.00 -18.69
C VAL A 120 -0.57 -1.53 -18.64
N PRO A 121 0.16 -1.30 -17.54
CA PRO A 121 1.47 -1.88 -17.36
C PRO A 121 1.36 -3.39 -17.20
N VAL A 122 2.23 -4.13 -17.89
CA VAL A 122 2.36 -5.58 -17.79
C VAL A 122 3.80 -5.99 -17.49
N ALA A 123 3.94 -7.02 -16.67
CA ALA A 123 5.19 -7.66 -16.28
C ALA A 123 4.97 -9.17 -16.08
N HIS A 124 4.41 -9.86 -17.09
CA HIS A 124 3.89 -11.22 -16.94
C HIS A 124 4.55 -12.19 -17.92
N TYR A 125 4.83 -13.40 -17.45
CA TYR A 125 5.11 -14.53 -18.33
C TYR A 125 3.78 -15.21 -18.69
N ALA A 126 3.43 -15.23 -19.97
CA ALA A 126 2.20 -15.87 -20.44
C ALA A 126 2.35 -16.33 -21.91
N SER A 127 1.43 -17.19 -22.34
CA SER A 127 1.30 -17.61 -23.74
C SER A 127 0.23 -16.81 -24.49
N GLU A 128 -0.81 -16.37 -23.78
CA GLU A 128 -1.96 -15.65 -24.34
C GLU A 128 -2.38 -14.49 -23.44
N VAL A 129 -2.99 -13.48 -24.06
CA VAL A 129 -3.84 -12.49 -23.39
C VAL A 129 -5.29 -12.91 -23.58
N HIS A 130 -6.03 -13.09 -22.48
CA HIS A 130 -7.42 -13.53 -22.53
C HIS A 130 -8.39 -12.38 -22.32
N PHE A 131 -9.40 -12.31 -23.19
CA PHE A 131 -10.58 -11.45 -23.09
C PHE A 131 -11.78 -12.33 -22.79
N VAL A 132 -12.22 -12.35 -21.52
CA VAL A 132 -13.32 -13.20 -21.06
C VAL A 132 -14.59 -12.37 -21.01
N VAL A 133 -15.58 -12.75 -21.83
CA VAL A 133 -16.90 -12.12 -21.86
C VAL A 133 -17.78 -12.77 -20.81
N LYS A 134 -18.43 -11.96 -19.99
CA LYS A 134 -19.18 -12.41 -18.83
C LYS A 134 -20.52 -11.72 -18.71
N ASP A 135 -21.45 -12.39 -18.05
CA ASP A 135 -22.70 -11.81 -17.58
C ASP A 135 -22.58 -11.34 -16.12
N SER A 136 -23.20 -10.21 -15.78
CA SER A 136 -23.13 -9.62 -14.45
C SER A 136 -24.37 -9.92 -13.60
N ASP A 137 -24.49 -11.15 -13.08
CA ASP A 137 -25.59 -11.48 -12.17
C ASP A 137 -25.32 -11.05 -10.72
N VAL A 138 -26.43 -10.89 -9.97
CA VAL A 138 -26.46 -10.54 -8.54
C VAL A 138 -25.75 -11.60 -7.66
N VAL A 139 -25.77 -12.87 -8.08
CA VAL A 139 -25.26 -14.03 -7.30
C VAL A 139 -23.85 -14.48 -7.73
N GLY A 140 -23.31 -13.97 -8.83
CA GLY A 140 -21.99 -14.34 -9.35
C GLY A 140 -21.90 -14.06 -10.84
N SER A 141 -20.73 -13.73 -11.38
CA SER A 141 -20.61 -13.51 -12.83
C SER A 141 -20.47 -14.83 -13.58
N GLN A 142 -21.28 -15.06 -14.62
CA GLN A 142 -21.15 -16.23 -15.48
C GLN A 142 -20.25 -15.96 -16.68
N ILE A 143 -19.40 -16.92 -17.05
CA ILE A 143 -18.58 -16.82 -18.26
C ILE A 143 -19.43 -17.20 -19.46
N MET A 144 -19.57 -16.29 -20.43
CA MET A 144 -20.22 -16.58 -21.71
C MET A 144 -19.25 -17.25 -22.69
N GLY A 145 -17.99 -16.83 -22.66
CA GLY A 145 -16.90 -17.35 -23.47
C GLY A 145 -15.68 -16.44 -23.44
N ALA A 146 -14.64 -16.77 -24.20
CA ALA A 146 -13.40 -16.01 -24.22
C ALA A 146 -12.76 -15.93 -25.62
N VAL A 147 -11.94 -14.91 -25.80
CA VAL A 147 -10.99 -14.75 -26.90
C VAL A 147 -9.58 -14.79 -26.32
N GLY A 148 -8.72 -15.67 -26.83
CA GLY A 148 -7.29 -15.71 -26.50
C GLY A 148 -6.48 -15.18 -27.67
N LEU A 149 -5.55 -14.25 -27.38
CA LEU A 149 -4.62 -13.74 -28.38
C LEU A 149 -3.19 -14.19 -28.03
N PRO A 150 -2.48 -14.86 -28.96
CA PRO A 150 -1.11 -15.31 -28.73
C PRO A 150 -0.15 -14.15 -28.47
N ILE A 151 0.64 -14.26 -27.41
CA ILE A 151 1.64 -13.24 -27.05
C ILE A 151 2.77 -13.16 -28.08
N GLU A 152 3.10 -14.27 -28.72
CA GLU A 152 4.11 -14.31 -29.79
C GLU A 152 3.78 -13.33 -30.93
N GLN A 153 2.50 -13.20 -31.29
CA GLN A 153 2.05 -12.23 -32.28
C GLN A 153 2.16 -10.79 -31.76
N LEU A 154 1.84 -10.54 -30.49
CA LEU A 154 1.97 -9.22 -29.86
C LEU A 154 3.44 -8.75 -29.79
N CYS A 155 4.36 -9.66 -29.49
CA CYS A 155 5.79 -9.37 -29.41
C CYS A 155 6.41 -8.98 -30.76
N SER A 156 5.72 -9.23 -31.88
CA SER A 156 6.14 -8.72 -33.20
C SER A 156 6.05 -7.19 -33.33
N GLY A 157 5.35 -6.51 -32.40
CA GLY A 157 5.09 -5.08 -32.43
C GLY A 157 3.88 -4.68 -33.28
N THR A 158 3.28 -5.64 -33.99
CA THR A 158 2.10 -5.41 -34.82
C THR A 158 0.86 -5.16 -33.97
N LYS A 159 0.10 -4.11 -34.29
CA LYS A 159 -1.23 -3.90 -33.71
C LYS A 159 -2.18 -4.98 -34.23
N ILE A 160 -2.73 -5.79 -33.32
CA ILE A 160 -3.77 -6.77 -33.65
C ILE A 160 -5.11 -6.05 -33.54
N GLU A 161 -5.89 -6.03 -34.61
CA GLU A 161 -7.19 -5.38 -34.66
C GLU A 161 -8.14 -6.20 -35.52
N GLY A 162 -9.32 -6.51 -34.99
CA GLY A 162 -10.28 -7.33 -35.71
C GLY A 162 -11.49 -7.76 -34.87
N THR A 163 -12.26 -8.68 -35.47
CA THR A 163 -13.45 -9.28 -34.87
C THR A 163 -13.18 -10.77 -34.70
N PHE A 164 -13.24 -11.25 -33.47
CA PHE A 164 -12.84 -12.60 -33.08
C PHE A 164 -14.04 -13.40 -32.58
N PRO A 165 -14.15 -14.70 -32.90
CA PRO A 165 -15.21 -15.55 -32.36
C PRO A 165 -15.05 -15.72 -30.84
N ILE A 166 -16.15 -15.60 -30.10
CA ILE A 166 -16.14 -15.83 -28.64
C ILE A 166 -16.29 -17.33 -28.40
N LEU A 167 -15.24 -17.97 -27.89
CA LEU A 167 -15.17 -19.42 -27.73
C LEU A 167 -15.69 -19.89 -26.37
N ASN A 168 -16.38 -21.02 -26.35
CA ASN A 168 -16.78 -21.73 -25.14
C ASN A 168 -15.75 -22.80 -24.74
N ASP A 169 -16.09 -23.57 -23.70
CA ASP A 169 -15.31 -24.69 -23.17
C ASP A 169 -14.97 -25.79 -24.18
N ASN A 170 -15.78 -25.94 -25.22
CA ASN A 170 -15.61 -26.90 -26.30
C ASN A 170 -14.79 -26.34 -27.49
N GLY A 171 -14.23 -25.13 -27.36
CA GLY A 171 -13.49 -24.46 -28.44
C GLY A 171 -14.35 -24.03 -29.62
N LYS A 172 -15.69 -24.00 -29.44
CA LYS A 172 -16.66 -23.57 -30.46
C LYS A 172 -17.22 -22.19 -30.11
N PRO A 173 -17.74 -21.43 -31.09
CA PRO A 173 -18.45 -20.19 -30.79
C PRO A 173 -19.57 -20.40 -29.76
N CYS A 174 -19.65 -19.56 -28.72
CA CYS A 174 -20.61 -19.72 -27.64
C CYS A 174 -22.08 -19.60 -28.10
N LYS A 175 -22.31 -18.85 -29.18
CA LYS A 175 -23.55 -18.79 -29.97
C LYS A 175 -23.17 -18.51 -31.42
N PRO A 176 -23.89 -19.05 -32.43
CA PRO A 176 -23.62 -18.73 -33.82
C PRO A 176 -23.61 -17.22 -34.06
N GLY A 177 -22.52 -16.70 -34.62
CA GLY A 177 -22.32 -15.26 -34.84
C GLY A 177 -21.89 -14.46 -33.61
N ALA A 178 -21.62 -15.10 -32.47
CA ALA A 178 -21.11 -14.44 -31.27
C ALA A 178 -19.63 -14.05 -31.45
N VAL A 179 -19.37 -12.75 -31.47
CA VAL A 179 -18.04 -12.20 -31.77
C VAL A 179 -17.72 -11.01 -30.86
N LEU A 180 -16.43 -10.81 -30.62
CA LEU A 180 -15.86 -9.67 -29.90
C LEU A 180 -14.93 -8.89 -30.82
N THR A 181 -15.20 -7.61 -31.00
CA THR A 181 -14.36 -6.68 -31.76
C THR A 181 -13.45 -5.92 -30.80
N LEU A 182 -12.14 -6.00 -31.04
CA LEU A 182 -11.13 -5.37 -30.18
C LEU A 182 -9.87 -4.99 -30.98
N SER A 183 -9.01 -4.17 -30.36
CA SER A 183 -7.63 -4.00 -30.81
C SER A 183 -6.66 -4.01 -29.63
N ILE A 184 -5.46 -4.52 -29.85
CA ILE A 184 -4.40 -4.58 -28.85
C ILE A 184 -3.04 -4.35 -29.51
N GLN A 185 -2.19 -3.58 -28.85
CA GLN A 185 -0.79 -3.39 -29.21
C GLN A 185 0.09 -3.52 -27.96
N TYR A 186 1.17 -4.28 -28.07
CA TYR A 186 2.19 -4.34 -27.03
C TYR A 186 3.28 -3.31 -27.32
N ILE A 187 3.57 -2.49 -26.31
CA ILE A 187 4.64 -1.51 -26.33
C ILE A 187 5.69 -1.97 -25.32
N PRO A 188 6.84 -2.51 -25.78
CA PRO A 188 7.88 -2.99 -24.89
C PRO A 188 8.48 -1.84 -24.07
N ILE A 189 8.94 -2.13 -22.86
CA ILE A 189 9.41 -1.10 -21.91
C ILE A 189 10.51 -0.20 -22.50
N GLN A 190 11.34 -0.72 -23.40
CA GLN A 190 12.43 0.00 -24.07
C GLN A 190 11.94 1.08 -25.06
N GLN A 191 10.67 1.03 -25.46
CA GLN A 191 10.05 2.01 -26.37
C GLN A 191 9.20 3.04 -25.63
N VAL A 192 9.00 2.88 -24.32
CA VAL A 192 8.16 3.78 -23.53
C VAL A 192 8.98 4.99 -23.08
N ALA A 193 8.95 6.04 -23.89
CA ALA A 193 9.82 7.23 -23.77
C ALA A 193 9.87 7.88 -22.38
N ILE A 194 8.75 7.85 -21.65
CA ILE A 194 8.63 8.50 -20.33
C ILE A 194 9.57 7.90 -19.27
N TYR A 195 10.09 6.68 -19.45
CA TYR A 195 10.92 6.00 -18.46
C TYR A 195 12.43 6.17 -18.66
N HIS A 196 12.87 6.74 -19.79
CA HIS A 196 14.31 6.80 -20.13
C HIS A 196 15.06 7.98 -19.51
N ARG A 197 14.35 9.02 -19.04
CA ARG A 197 14.97 10.28 -18.59
C ARG A 197 15.01 10.46 -17.07
N GLY A 198 14.57 9.48 -16.28
CA GLY A 198 14.40 9.63 -14.83
C GLY A 198 13.10 10.37 -14.45
N LEU A 199 12.81 10.47 -13.16
CA LEU A 199 11.58 11.12 -12.66
C LEU A 199 11.78 12.63 -12.58
N GLY A 200 10.73 13.40 -12.89
CA GLY A 200 10.79 14.86 -12.79
C GLY A 200 11.73 15.54 -13.78
N SER A 201 12.20 14.81 -14.80
CA SER A 201 13.25 15.25 -15.70
C SER A 201 12.72 15.78 -17.04
N GLY A 202 13.23 16.94 -17.46
CA GLY A 202 12.89 17.61 -18.72
C GLY A 202 11.69 18.57 -18.64
N PRO A 203 11.54 19.49 -19.62
CA PRO A 203 10.47 20.50 -19.64
C PRO A 203 9.06 19.91 -19.80
N ASP A 204 8.97 18.69 -20.35
CA ASP A 204 7.72 18.00 -20.69
C ASP A 204 7.25 17.00 -19.62
N TYR A 205 7.86 16.99 -18.43
CA TYR A 205 7.38 16.10 -17.35
C TYR A 205 6.08 16.63 -16.73
N HIS A 206 5.00 15.87 -16.94
CA HIS A 206 3.64 16.21 -16.51
C HIS A 206 3.17 15.46 -15.26
N GLY A 207 4.03 14.68 -14.62
CA GLY A 207 3.67 13.80 -13.51
C GLY A 207 3.37 12.38 -13.96
N VAL A 208 2.94 11.55 -13.01
CA VAL A 208 2.44 10.21 -13.30
C VAL A 208 1.14 10.36 -14.10
N PRO A 209 1.05 9.78 -15.32
CA PRO A 209 -0.14 9.91 -16.15
C PRO A 209 -1.28 9.03 -15.63
N GLY A 210 -2.52 9.36 -16.01
CA GLY A 210 -3.68 8.52 -15.73
C GLY A 210 -4.02 8.42 -14.24
N THR A 211 -3.93 9.52 -13.49
CA THR A 211 -4.26 9.58 -12.06
C THR A 211 -5.38 10.58 -11.78
N TYR A 212 -6.10 10.38 -10.67
CA TYR A 212 -7.20 11.24 -10.26
C TYR A 212 -6.74 12.68 -9.96
N PHE A 213 -5.71 12.83 -9.13
CA PHE A 213 -5.10 14.13 -8.87
C PHE A 213 -3.93 14.40 -9.82
N PRO A 214 -3.83 15.61 -10.40
CA PRO A 214 -2.72 15.98 -11.28
C PRO A 214 -1.48 16.37 -10.48
N LEU A 215 -0.33 16.47 -11.15
CA LEU A 215 0.87 17.05 -10.57
C LEU A 215 0.66 18.54 -10.25
N ARG A 216 0.92 18.92 -8.99
CA ARG A 216 0.92 20.31 -8.52
C ARG A 216 2.34 20.85 -8.47
N LYS A 217 2.54 22.08 -8.96
CA LYS A 217 3.83 22.78 -8.99
C LYS A 217 3.89 23.84 -7.90
N GLY A 218 5.09 24.22 -7.46
CA GLY A 218 5.28 25.31 -6.49
C GLY A 218 4.85 24.97 -5.08
N CYS A 219 4.94 23.70 -4.68
CA CYS A 219 4.69 23.24 -3.32
C CYS A 219 5.96 23.37 -2.47
N LYS A 220 5.81 23.14 -1.17
CA LYS A 220 6.93 22.88 -0.24
C LYS A 220 6.64 21.57 0.51
N VAL A 221 7.66 20.73 0.64
CA VAL A 221 7.57 19.46 1.36
C VAL A 221 8.58 19.46 2.49
N THR A 222 8.14 19.01 3.66
CA THR A 222 9.02 18.64 4.79
C THR A 222 8.90 17.15 5.00
N LEU A 223 10.04 16.46 4.96
CA LEU A 223 10.13 15.01 5.15
C LEU A 223 10.45 14.74 6.62
N TYR A 224 9.72 13.81 7.23
CA TYR A 224 9.91 13.43 8.63
C TYR A 224 10.39 11.99 8.73
N GLN A 225 11.38 11.80 9.58
CA GLN A 225 11.92 10.53 10.03
C GLN A 225 11.48 10.39 11.48
N ASP A 226 10.68 9.36 11.76
CA ASP A 226 9.99 9.15 13.03
C ASP A 226 9.04 10.27 13.46
N ALA A 227 8.48 10.13 14.66
CA ALA A 227 7.63 11.15 15.27
C ALA A 227 8.43 12.39 15.70
N HIS A 228 9.71 12.22 16.05
CA HIS A 228 10.56 13.29 16.57
C HIS A 228 12.04 13.05 16.30
N VAL A 229 12.76 14.09 15.84
CA VAL A 229 14.22 14.08 15.74
C VAL A 229 14.76 15.26 16.53
N HIS A 230 15.44 14.96 17.64
CA HIS A 230 16.01 15.98 18.52
C HIS A 230 17.30 16.55 17.92
N ASP A 231 17.58 17.82 18.24
CA ASP A 231 18.83 18.47 17.86
C ASP A 231 20.04 17.69 18.38
N GLY A 232 20.97 17.40 17.47
CA GLY A 232 22.22 16.70 17.78
C GLY A 232 22.13 15.18 17.83
N PHE A 233 20.96 14.56 17.63
CA PHE A 233 20.84 13.10 17.56
C PHE A 233 21.42 12.53 16.26
N LEU A 234 21.27 13.26 15.16
CA LEU A 234 21.78 12.88 13.84
C LEU A 234 22.89 13.84 13.39
N PRO A 235 23.84 13.35 12.57
CA PRO A 235 24.97 14.15 12.11
C PRO A 235 24.52 15.34 11.26
N ASN A 236 25.36 16.38 11.21
CA ASN A 236 25.13 17.52 10.33
C ASN A 236 25.38 17.13 8.88
N LEU A 237 24.31 17.13 8.09
CA LEU A 237 24.33 16.86 6.66
C LEU A 237 24.28 18.15 5.85
N LYS A 238 24.86 18.13 4.66
CA LYS A 238 24.80 19.23 3.69
C LYS A 238 24.11 18.79 2.42
N VAL A 239 23.27 19.66 1.89
CA VAL A 239 22.67 19.56 0.55
C VAL A 239 23.31 20.60 -0.38
N ASN A 240 22.92 20.58 -1.65
CA ASN A 240 23.40 21.50 -2.68
C ASN A 240 23.37 22.97 -2.20
N GLY A 241 24.43 23.71 -2.53
CA GLY A 241 24.59 25.09 -2.05
C GLY A 241 25.20 25.20 -0.65
N ASN A 242 25.74 24.10 -0.10
CA ASN A 242 26.28 24.02 1.27
C ASN A 242 25.24 24.34 2.35
N VAL A 243 23.96 24.16 2.04
CA VAL A 243 22.85 24.35 2.98
C VAL A 243 22.80 23.16 3.93
N ARG A 244 22.62 23.42 5.23
CA ARG A 244 22.47 22.36 6.24
C ARG A 244 21.12 21.68 6.03
N TYR A 245 21.10 20.35 6.02
CA TYR A 245 19.86 19.60 6.06
C TYR A 245 19.22 19.73 7.45
N GLU A 246 17.96 20.14 7.49
CA GLU A 246 17.20 20.32 8.73
C GLU A 246 16.34 19.08 8.97
N HIS A 247 16.59 18.39 10.09
CA HIS A 247 15.76 17.26 10.52
C HIS A 247 14.42 17.78 11.04
N GLY A 248 13.31 17.26 10.51
CA GLY A 248 11.98 17.67 10.95
C GLY A 248 11.52 16.92 12.21
N SER A 249 10.74 17.57 13.06
CA SER A 249 10.08 16.96 14.22
C SER A 249 8.57 16.84 13.98
N CYS A 250 8.12 15.70 13.46
CA CYS A 250 6.76 15.49 12.94
C CYS A 250 5.66 15.87 13.94
N TRP A 251 5.66 15.27 15.13
CA TRP A 251 4.59 15.47 16.11
C TRP A 251 4.63 16.86 16.75
N GLN A 252 5.82 17.47 16.84
CA GLN A 252 5.94 18.86 17.26
C GLN A 252 5.30 19.79 16.22
N ASP A 253 5.58 19.57 14.93
CA ASP A 253 5.00 20.37 13.85
C ASP A 253 3.49 20.18 13.74
N ILE A 254 2.97 18.96 13.93
CA ILE A 254 1.53 18.70 14.02
C ILE A 254 0.91 19.42 15.22
N CYS A 255 1.55 19.36 16.40
CA CYS A 255 1.07 20.04 17.61
C CYS A 255 1.01 21.56 17.40
N ASN A 256 2.06 22.15 16.82
CA ASN A 256 2.13 23.57 16.50
C ASN A 256 1.05 23.95 15.49
N ALA A 257 0.88 23.16 14.43
CA ALA A 257 -0.09 23.42 13.37
C ALA A 257 -1.54 23.36 13.90
N ILE A 258 -1.87 22.39 14.74
CA ILE A 258 -3.17 22.31 15.43
C ILE A 258 -3.37 23.51 16.36
N GLY A 259 -2.35 23.86 17.16
CA GLY A 259 -2.42 25.00 18.09
C GLY A 259 -2.67 26.34 17.37
N GLN A 260 -2.09 26.52 16.20
CA GLN A 260 -2.18 27.75 15.40
C GLN A 260 -3.39 27.81 14.45
N ALA A 261 -4.13 26.71 14.27
CA ALA A 261 -5.32 26.66 13.43
C ALA A 261 -6.38 27.65 13.90
N ARG A 262 -7.07 28.32 12.96
CA ARG A 262 -8.12 29.30 13.27
C ARG A 262 -9.47 28.95 12.64
N ARG A 263 -9.50 28.06 11.65
CA ARG A 263 -10.71 27.76 10.86
C ARG A 263 -11.05 26.27 10.86
N LEU A 264 -10.10 25.39 10.56
CA LEU A 264 -10.33 23.94 10.46
C LEU A 264 -9.18 23.09 10.98
N ILE A 265 -9.54 21.95 11.56
CA ILE A 265 -8.65 20.83 11.88
C ILE A 265 -9.37 19.55 11.47
N TYR A 266 -8.95 18.93 10.38
CA TYR A 266 -9.52 17.67 9.87
C TYR A 266 -8.50 16.54 10.03
N ILE A 267 -8.90 15.45 10.69
CA ILE A 267 -8.02 14.33 11.00
C ILE A 267 -8.66 13.04 10.50
N ALA A 268 -7.93 12.26 9.71
CA ALA A 268 -8.27 10.88 9.38
C ALA A 268 -7.19 9.95 9.92
N GLY A 269 -7.59 8.81 10.49
CA GLY A 269 -6.66 7.82 11.03
C GLY A 269 -7.25 6.43 11.02
N TRP A 270 -6.38 5.43 10.90
CA TRP A 270 -6.74 4.05 11.20
C TRP A 270 -7.04 3.91 12.70
N SER A 271 -6.25 4.60 13.52
CA SER A 271 -6.52 4.78 14.96
C SER A 271 -6.15 6.20 15.38
N VAL A 272 -7.00 6.81 16.20
CA VAL A 272 -6.71 8.09 16.86
C VAL A 272 -6.95 7.89 18.33
N PHE A 273 -5.96 8.16 19.18
CA PHE A 273 -6.09 8.03 20.63
C PHE A 273 -6.00 9.38 21.32
N HIS A 274 -7.09 9.81 21.94
CA HIS A 274 -7.19 11.15 22.52
C HIS A 274 -6.17 11.45 23.63
N ASN A 275 -5.70 10.44 24.37
CA ASN A 275 -4.87 10.64 25.56
C ASN A 275 -3.36 10.68 25.28
N ILE A 276 -2.92 10.61 24.01
CA ILE A 276 -1.49 10.79 23.70
C ILE A 276 -1.05 12.24 23.89
N ARG A 277 0.25 12.41 24.13
CA ARG A 277 0.93 13.72 24.05
C ARG A 277 1.83 13.75 22.83
N LEU A 278 1.68 14.79 22.02
CA LEU A 278 2.47 14.99 20.81
C LEU A 278 3.90 15.47 21.12
N VAL A 279 4.05 16.25 22.19
CA VAL A 279 5.33 16.77 22.69
C VAL A 279 5.54 16.20 24.09
N ARG A 280 6.67 15.51 24.31
CA ARG A 280 6.91 14.74 25.55
C ARG A 280 8.15 15.18 26.33
N GLU A 281 8.90 16.15 25.83
CA GLU A 281 10.12 16.61 26.47
C GLU A 281 9.86 17.51 27.68
N ILE A 282 10.68 17.38 28.72
CA ILE A 282 10.52 18.03 30.02
C ILE A 282 10.54 19.56 29.92
N ASN A 283 11.35 20.14 29.03
CA ASN A 283 11.54 21.60 28.92
C ASN A 283 10.50 22.29 28.02
N MET A 284 9.71 21.53 27.27
CA MET A 284 8.70 22.00 26.32
C MET A 284 7.32 21.38 26.61
N ALA A 285 7.16 20.74 27.78
CA ALA A 285 5.98 19.98 28.16
C ALA A 285 4.74 20.88 28.29
N SER A 286 4.02 21.03 27.19
CA SER A 286 2.57 21.17 27.24
C SER A 286 2.03 19.88 27.87
N ASN A 287 1.46 19.96 29.09
CA ASN A 287 0.78 18.82 29.71
C ASN A 287 -0.54 18.45 29.01
N THR A 288 -0.84 19.08 27.87
CA THR A 288 -2.09 18.92 27.12
C THR A 288 -2.06 17.66 26.26
N THR A 289 -3.08 16.83 26.40
CA THR A 289 -3.30 15.67 25.52
C THR A 289 -3.80 16.14 24.15
N LEU A 290 -3.68 15.30 23.12
CA LEU A 290 -4.27 15.57 21.80
C LEU A 290 -5.77 15.88 21.92
N GLY A 291 -6.49 15.10 22.75
CA GLY A 291 -7.91 15.26 22.98
C GLY A 291 -8.27 16.63 23.57
N ASP A 292 -7.53 17.06 24.59
CA ASP A 292 -7.76 18.35 25.24
C ASP A 292 -7.42 19.51 24.31
N LEU A 293 -6.34 19.40 23.52
CA LEU A 293 -5.98 20.39 22.51
C LEU A 293 -7.10 20.55 21.47
N LEU A 294 -7.64 19.45 20.95
CA LEU A 294 -8.73 19.49 19.98
C LEU A 294 -10.03 20.06 20.57
N LYS A 295 -10.36 19.75 21.83
CA LYS A 295 -11.49 20.37 22.54
C LYS A 295 -11.30 21.88 22.68
N LEU A 296 -10.11 22.31 23.09
CA LEU A 296 -9.78 23.74 23.24
C LEU A 296 -9.96 24.48 21.91
N LYS A 297 -9.34 23.99 20.83
CA LYS A 297 -9.48 24.60 19.50
C LYS A 297 -10.94 24.64 19.03
N SER A 298 -11.70 23.59 19.32
CA SER A 298 -13.12 23.56 18.99
C SER A 298 -13.95 24.59 19.77
N GLN A 299 -13.60 24.86 21.04
CA GLN A 299 -14.22 25.92 21.86
C GLN A 299 -13.87 27.33 21.37
N GLU A 300 -12.69 27.52 20.78
CA GLU A 300 -12.28 28.77 20.11
C GLU A 300 -13.02 29.02 18.78
N GLY A 301 -13.87 28.08 18.34
CA GLY A 301 -14.65 28.18 17.11
C GLY A 301 -14.00 27.51 15.89
N VAL A 302 -12.88 26.81 16.05
CA VAL A 302 -12.26 26.02 14.97
C VAL A 302 -13.12 24.80 14.67
N ARG A 303 -13.38 24.52 13.38
CA ARG A 303 -14.12 23.32 12.97
C ARG A 303 -13.21 22.09 13.07
N VAL A 304 -13.48 21.22 14.04
CA VAL A 304 -12.70 19.99 14.26
C VAL A 304 -13.48 18.75 13.84
N LEU A 305 -12.99 18.04 12.83
CA LEU A 305 -13.62 16.85 12.25
C LEU A 305 -12.66 15.65 12.28
N LEU A 306 -13.07 14.55 12.88
CA LEU A 306 -12.31 13.31 12.95
C LEU A 306 -13.03 12.21 12.17
N LEU A 307 -12.33 11.60 11.21
CA LEU A 307 -12.79 10.43 10.46
C LEU A 307 -11.91 9.23 10.82
N VAL A 308 -12.37 8.44 11.80
CA VAL A 308 -11.63 7.31 12.37
C VAL A 308 -12.23 6.01 11.82
N TRP A 309 -11.41 5.00 11.52
CA TRP A 309 -11.92 3.69 11.15
C TRP A 309 -12.79 3.09 12.27
N ASP A 310 -13.93 2.50 11.91
CA ASP A 310 -14.81 1.77 12.84
C ASP A 310 -14.32 0.31 12.94
N ASP A 311 -13.63 -0.04 14.03
CA ASP A 311 -13.20 -1.42 14.23
C ASP A 311 -14.41 -2.29 14.59
N PRO A 312 -14.83 -3.21 13.71
CA PRO A 312 -16.01 -4.04 13.94
C PRO A 312 -15.86 -4.95 15.17
N THR A 313 -14.64 -5.19 15.66
CA THR A 313 -14.34 -6.05 16.81
C THR A 313 -14.33 -5.31 18.16
N SER A 314 -14.30 -3.97 18.16
CA SER A 314 -14.25 -3.12 19.37
C SER A 314 -15.62 -2.89 20.05
N ARG A 315 -16.62 -3.76 19.81
CA ARG A 315 -18.00 -3.54 20.24
C ARG A 315 -18.28 -3.98 21.68
N SER A 316 -18.90 -3.09 22.45
CA SER A 316 -19.49 -3.41 23.75
C SER A 316 -20.76 -4.26 23.56
N ILE A 317 -20.70 -5.54 23.86
CA ILE A 317 -21.87 -6.43 23.94
C ILE A 317 -22.30 -6.50 25.41
N LEU A 318 -23.56 -6.11 25.71
CA LEU A 318 -24.17 -6.25 27.05
C LEU A 318 -23.38 -5.63 28.22
N GLY A 319 -22.67 -4.52 27.98
CA GLY A 319 -21.92 -3.80 29.02
C GLY A 319 -20.56 -4.41 29.38
N CYS A 320 -20.16 -5.50 28.73
CA CYS A 320 -18.79 -6.01 28.77
C CYS A 320 -17.97 -5.38 27.64
N LYS A 321 -16.87 -4.73 28.01
CA LYS A 321 -15.87 -4.24 27.05
C LYS A 321 -15.18 -5.46 26.43
N THR A 322 -15.17 -5.54 25.10
CA THR A 322 -14.21 -6.40 24.40
C THR A 322 -13.12 -5.47 23.90
N ASP A 323 -11.87 -5.73 24.28
CA ASP A 323 -10.72 -5.07 23.66
C ASP A 323 -10.69 -5.56 22.20
N GLY A 324 -10.73 -4.63 21.24
CA GLY A 324 -10.75 -4.98 19.82
C GLY A 324 -9.57 -5.84 19.44
N LEU A 325 -9.77 -6.80 18.52
CA LEU A 325 -8.73 -7.72 18.07
C LEU A 325 -7.57 -7.00 17.36
N MET A 326 -7.80 -5.75 16.93
CA MET A 326 -6.88 -4.91 16.17
C MET A 326 -6.24 -3.78 17.00
N ASP A 327 -6.44 -3.74 18.32
CA ASP A 327 -5.84 -2.75 19.24
C ASP A 327 -6.07 -1.27 18.82
N THR A 328 -7.28 -0.94 18.35
CA THR A 328 -7.71 0.44 18.07
C THR A 328 -8.39 1.09 19.28
N ASN A 329 -8.40 2.43 19.34
CA ASN A 329 -9.06 3.21 20.41
C ASN A 329 -10.20 4.11 19.87
N ASP A 330 -10.82 3.70 18.77
CA ASP A 330 -11.81 4.45 18.00
C ASP A 330 -13.07 4.77 18.82
N GLU A 331 -13.66 3.78 19.48
CA GLU A 331 -14.84 3.97 20.35
C GLU A 331 -14.55 4.81 21.60
N GLU A 332 -13.36 4.64 22.19
CA GLU A 332 -12.92 5.42 23.35
C GLU A 332 -12.75 6.90 22.98
N THR A 333 -12.08 7.17 21.87
CA THR A 333 -11.93 8.53 21.33
C THR A 333 -13.27 9.16 20.98
N ARG A 334 -14.20 8.43 20.34
CA ARG A 334 -15.56 8.95 20.09
C ARG A 334 -16.27 9.33 21.38
N ARG A 335 -16.19 8.49 22.43
CA ARG A 335 -16.82 8.76 23.73
C ARG A 335 -16.24 10.00 24.39
N PHE A 336 -14.92 10.19 24.33
CA PHE A 336 -14.25 11.36 24.89
C PHE A 336 -14.78 12.69 24.33
N PHE A 337 -15.13 12.73 23.03
CA PHE A 337 -15.62 13.92 22.34
C PHE A 337 -17.15 14.11 22.34
N LYS A 338 -17.93 13.15 22.85
CA LYS A 338 -19.41 13.12 22.76
C LYS A 338 -20.12 14.40 23.23
N HIS A 339 -19.55 15.12 24.19
CA HIS A 339 -20.11 16.35 24.77
C HIS A 339 -19.29 17.60 24.40
N SER A 340 -18.56 17.56 23.29
CA SER A 340 -17.80 18.68 22.74
C SER A 340 -18.28 19.04 21.34
N SER A 341 -17.82 20.18 20.81
CA SER A 341 -18.08 20.59 19.43
C SER A 341 -17.22 19.86 18.39
N VAL A 342 -16.31 18.98 18.83
CA VAL A 342 -15.52 18.09 17.97
C VAL A 342 -16.44 17.01 17.41
N GLN A 343 -16.47 16.85 16.08
CA GLN A 343 -17.29 15.83 15.43
C GLN A 343 -16.43 14.62 15.08
N VAL A 344 -16.83 13.45 15.57
CA VAL A 344 -16.14 12.18 15.29
C VAL A 344 -17.08 11.26 14.52
N LEU A 345 -16.67 10.84 13.33
CA LEU A 345 -17.33 9.80 12.56
C LEU A 345 -16.49 8.53 12.60
N LEU A 346 -17.08 7.45 13.10
CA LEU A 346 -16.54 6.10 12.91
C LEU A 346 -16.97 5.62 11.53
N CYS A 347 -15.98 5.28 10.71
CA CYS A 347 -16.14 4.99 9.30
C CYS A 347 -15.85 3.50 9.06
N PRO A 348 -16.88 2.65 8.93
CA PRO A 348 -16.68 1.25 8.58
C PRO A 348 -16.34 1.11 7.10
N ARG A 349 -15.49 0.13 6.77
CA ARG A 349 -15.23 -0.23 5.39
C ARG A 349 -16.37 -1.08 4.84
N SER A 350 -16.86 -0.79 3.62
CA SER A 350 -18.05 -1.43 3.05
C SER A 350 -17.87 -1.85 1.59
N ALA A 351 -18.31 -3.07 1.26
CA ALA A 351 -18.21 -3.63 -0.10
C ALA A 351 -19.26 -3.07 -1.09
N GLY A 352 -20.16 -2.17 -0.68
CA GLY A 352 -21.27 -1.70 -1.52
C GLY A 352 -22.23 -2.83 -1.93
N ARG A 353 -22.70 -2.84 -3.19
CA ARG A 353 -23.54 -3.93 -3.74
C ARG A 353 -22.67 -5.12 -4.18
N GLY A 354 -22.93 -6.31 -3.64
CA GLY A 354 -22.19 -7.54 -3.95
C GLY A 354 -22.69 -8.72 -3.12
N SER A 355 -22.08 -9.90 -3.33
CA SER A 355 -22.36 -11.12 -2.58
C SER A 355 -22.27 -10.89 -1.07
N TRP A 356 -23.10 -11.60 -0.30
CA TRP A 356 -23.13 -11.52 1.16
C TRP A 356 -21.76 -11.84 1.78
N VAL A 357 -21.03 -12.82 1.22
CA VAL A 357 -19.67 -13.18 1.64
C VAL A 357 -18.71 -12.00 1.48
N LYS A 358 -18.74 -11.31 0.33
CA LYS A 358 -17.89 -10.14 0.07
C LYS A 358 -18.22 -8.96 1.00
N LYS A 359 -19.50 -8.76 1.33
CA LYS A 359 -19.93 -7.74 2.30
C LYS A 359 -19.43 -8.05 3.70
N GLN A 360 -19.50 -9.33 4.10
CA GLN A 360 -18.96 -9.79 5.37
C GLN A 360 -17.43 -9.59 5.40
N GLU A 361 -16.69 -10.08 4.41
CA GLU A 361 -15.24 -9.91 4.31
C GLU A 361 -14.80 -8.44 4.35
N THR A 362 -15.36 -7.57 3.52
CA THR A 362 -14.95 -6.15 3.51
C THR A 362 -15.29 -5.43 4.81
N GLY A 363 -16.40 -5.81 5.45
CA GLY A 363 -16.84 -5.21 6.72
C GLY A 363 -16.07 -5.74 7.94
N THR A 364 -15.36 -6.86 7.84
CA THR A 364 -14.61 -7.45 8.96
C THR A 364 -13.09 -7.46 8.77
N ILE A 365 -12.60 -7.38 7.53
CA ILE A 365 -11.18 -7.59 7.19
C ILE A 365 -10.49 -6.30 6.74
N TYR A 366 -11.15 -5.46 5.93
CA TYR A 366 -10.54 -4.28 5.31
C TYR A 366 -10.77 -3.02 6.13
N THR A 367 -9.84 -2.07 6.02
CA THR A 367 -9.76 -0.89 6.89
C THR A 367 -9.74 0.44 6.13
N HIS A 368 -9.99 1.51 6.87
CA HIS A 368 -9.64 2.85 6.43
C HIS A 368 -8.25 3.19 6.97
N HIS A 369 -7.22 3.08 6.13
CA HIS A 369 -5.83 3.06 6.58
C HIS A 369 -5.06 4.39 6.37
N GLN A 370 -5.72 5.40 5.79
CA GLN A 370 -5.19 6.75 5.62
C GLN A 370 -4.92 7.44 6.96
N LYS A 371 -3.69 7.93 7.15
CA LYS A 371 -3.30 8.83 8.25
C LYS A 371 -3.12 10.24 7.71
N THR A 372 -3.93 11.19 8.17
CA THR A 372 -3.94 12.55 7.62
C THR A 372 -4.32 13.57 8.68
N VAL A 373 -3.59 14.69 8.72
CA VAL A 373 -3.94 15.89 9.50
C VAL A 373 -3.97 17.07 8.53
N ILE A 374 -5.07 17.79 8.46
CA ILE A 374 -5.24 18.97 7.60
C ILE A 374 -5.64 20.14 8.49
N VAL A 375 -4.93 21.27 8.37
CA VAL A 375 -5.22 22.49 9.10
C VAL A 375 -5.14 23.71 8.19
N ASP A 376 -5.81 24.79 8.59
CA ASP A 376 -5.47 26.12 8.09
C ASP A 376 -4.25 26.68 8.84
N ALA A 377 -3.25 27.12 8.09
CA ALA A 377 -2.00 27.69 8.58
C ALA A 377 -1.83 29.15 8.13
N ASP A 378 -0.93 29.89 8.78
CA ASP A 378 -0.61 31.25 8.40
C ASP A 378 0.03 31.31 6.99
N ALA A 379 -0.43 32.25 6.17
CA ALA A 379 0.12 32.54 4.85
C ALA A 379 0.76 33.95 4.79
N GLY A 380 0.80 34.66 5.92
CA GLY A 380 1.20 36.07 6.00
C GLY A 380 0.09 37.02 5.57
N ASN A 381 0.26 38.32 5.84
CA ASN A 381 -0.69 39.38 5.47
C ASN A 381 -2.14 39.11 5.90
N ASP A 382 -2.34 38.58 7.12
CA ASP A 382 -3.64 38.16 7.66
C ASP A 382 -4.39 37.13 6.80
N LYS A 383 -3.69 36.46 5.87
CA LYS A 383 -4.20 35.37 5.06
C LYS A 383 -3.78 34.03 5.63
N ARG A 384 -4.53 32.99 5.25
CA ARG A 384 -4.33 31.62 5.68
C ARG A 384 -4.33 30.68 4.49
N LYS A 385 -3.59 29.59 4.59
CA LYS A 385 -3.47 28.55 3.55
C LYS A 385 -3.78 27.19 4.15
N ILE A 386 -4.00 26.18 3.31
CA ILE A 386 -4.11 24.80 3.79
C ILE A 386 -2.72 24.16 3.85
N THR A 387 -2.47 23.46 4.95
CA THR A 387 -1.30 22.63 5.17
C THR A 387 -1.79 21.24 5.56
N ALA A 388 -1.17 20.20 5.00
CA ALA A 388 -1.56 18.81 5.23
C ALA A 388 -0.36 17.94 5.63
N PHE A 389 -0.61 16.95 6.47
CA PHE A 389 0.34 15.94 6.89
C PHE A 389 -0.18 14.56 6.47
N ILE A 390 0.66 13.75 5.84
CA ILE A 390 0.35 12.35 5.49
C ILE A 390 1.59 11.46 5.65
N GLY A 391 1.38 10.16 5.89
CA GLY A 391 2.46 9.19 6.04
C GLY A 391 1.99 7.92 6.74
N GLY A 392 2.91 7.23 7.43
CA GLY A 392 2.64 6.01 8.18
C GLY A 392 2.23 6.22 9.64
N LEU A 393 2.58 7.37 10.24
CA LEU A 393 2.25 7.68 11.64
C LEU A 393 0.76 8.00 11.86
N ASP A 394 0.06 7.14 12.58
CA ASP A 394 -1.23 7.45 13.23
C ASP A 394 -1.00 8.30 14.49
N LEU A 395 -2.00 9.10 14.87
CA LEU A 395 -2.00 9.84 16.14
C LEU A 395 -2.53 8.93 17.27
N CYS A 396 -1.81 7.86 17.59
CA CYS A 396 -2.17 6.88 18.60
C CYS A 396 -0.97 6.34 19.43
N LYS A 397 -1.22 5.37 20.32
CA LYS A 397 -0.21 4.80 21.22
C LYS A 397 0.93 4.11 20.49
N GLY A 398 2.12 4.15 21.06
CA GLY A 398 3.31 3.43 20.59
C GLY A 398 4.06 4.06 19.41
N ARG A 399 3.46 5.08 18.75
CA ARG A 399 4.00 5.73 17.54
C ARG A 399 5.02 6.83 17.83
N TYR A 400 5.04 7.37 19.04
CA TYR A 400 6.08 8.32 19.43
C TYR A 400 7.40 7.56 19.57
N ASP A 401 8.41 7.99 18.83
CA ASP A 401 9.77 7.52 18.97
C ASP A 401 10.74 8.55 18.37
N ASN A 402 12.03 8.28 18.51
CA ASN A 402 13.11 9.03 17.90
C ASN A 402 14.20 8.08 17.35
N PRO A 403 15.17 8.58 16.55
CA PRO A 403 16.17 7.74 15.89
C PRO A 403 17.06 6.87 16.81
N ASN A 404 17.06 7.11 18.14
CA ASN A 404 17.79 6.23 19.07
C ASN A 404 17.04 4.92 19.36
N HIS A 405 15.73 4.89 19.13
CA HIS A 405 14.86 3.72 19.30
C HIS A 405 15.10 2.90 20.58
N PRO A 406 15.03 3.54 21.76
CA PRO A 406 15.37 2.90 23.02
C PRO A 406 14.41 1.76 23.36
N LEU A 407 14.97 0.63 23.80
CA LEU A 407 14.24 -0.56 24.22
C LEU A 407 13.79 -0.45 25.68
N PHE A 408 14.67 0.03 26.56
CA PHE A 408 14.42 0.02 28.01
C PHE A 408 14.64 1.38 28.67
N ARG A 409 15.53 2.22 28.13
CA ARG A 409 15.97 3.48 28.76
C ARG A 409 14.85 4.50 28.98
N THR A 410 13.80 4.44 28.17
CA THR A 410 12.69 5.39 28.20
C THR A 410 11.42 4.87 28.87
N LEU A 411 11.43 3.62 29.38
CA LEU A 411 10.25 2.99 29.98
C LEU A 411 9.72 3.73 31.21
N GLN A 412 10.55 4.55 31.86
CA GLN A 412 10.17 5.36 33.02
C GLN A 412 10.08 6.86 32.71
N THR A 413 10.26 7.26 31.44
CA THR A 413 10.21 8.65 30.99
C THR A 413 9.12 8.83 29.92
N VAL A 414 9.49 9.10 28.67
CA VAL A 414 8.56 9.45 27.57
C VAL A 414 7.67 8.29 27.12
N HIS A 415 7.98 7.04 27.51
CA HIS A 415 7.20 5.84 27.19
C HIS A 415 6.53 5.20 28.42
N LYS A 416 6.55 5.86 29.59
CA LYS A 416 5.94 5.31 30.81
C LYS A 416 4.44 5.02 30.66
N ASP A 417 3.71 5.98 30.10
CA ASP A 417 2.26 5.91 29.88
C ASP A 417 1.92 5.55 28.41
N ASP A 418 2.92 5.13 27.64
CA ASP A 418 2.83 4.79 26.21
C ASP A 418 3.71 3.59 25.86
N TYR A 419 3.80 2.62 26.77
CA TYR A 419 4.48 1.36 26.50
C TYR A 419 3.71 0.58 25.44
N HIS A 420 4.41 0.16 24.39
CA HIS A 420 3.86 -0.63 23.30
C HIS A 420 4.79 -1.79 22.97
N ASN A 421 4.21 -2.99 22.84
CA ASN A 421 4.85 -4.19 22.30
C ASN A 421 3.75 -5.24 22.06
N ALA A 422 3.35 -5.44 20.80
CA ALA A 422 2.27 -6.37 20.45
C ALA A 422 2.77 -7.83 20.24
N CYS A 423 4.09 -8.02 20.23
CA CYS A 423 4.74 -9.30 19.93
C CYS A 423 4.88 -10.21 21.17
N LEU A 424 4.90 -9.62 22.37
CA LEU A 424 5.01 -10.35 23.64
C LEU A 424 3.63 -10.51 24.31
N THR A 425 3.41 -11.64 24.99
CA THR A 425 2.21 -11.87 25.82
C THR A 425 2.39 -11.29 27.24
N GLU A 426 1.32 -11.21 28.04
CA GLU A 426 1.44 -10.77 29.44
C GLU A 426 2.17 -11.82 30.32
N PRO A 427 2.93 -11.40 31.36
CA PRO A 427 3.16 -10.02 31.82
C PRO A 427 4.28 -9.28 31.06
N LYS A 428 4.03 -8.05 30.62
CA LYS A 428 5.01 -7.22 29.85
C LYS A 428 5.92 -6.35 30.71
N ALA A 429 5.75 -6.32 32.04
CA ALA A 429 6.50 -5.43 32.92
C ALA A 429 8.03 -5.64 32.80
N GLY A 430 8.77 -4.58 32.49
CA GLY A 430 10.22 -4.59 32.32
C GLY A 430 10.73 -5.29 31.05
N CYS A 431 9.85 -5.72 30.14
CA CYS A 431 10.21 -6.17 28.80
C CYS A 431 10.67 -4.97 27.94
N PRO A 432 11.41 -5.21 26.84
CA PRO A 432 11.69 -4.15 25.88
C PRO A 432 10.36 -3.65 25.30
N ARG A 433 10.20 -2.32 25.17
CA ARG A 433 9.19 -1.81 24.24
C ARG A 433 9.56 -2.25 22.82
N GLU A 434 8.59 -2.20 21.92
CA GLU A 434 8.80 -2.29 20.49
C GLU A 434 9.01 -0.87 19.95
N PRO A 435 10.25 -0.46 19.60
CA PRO A 435 10.51 0.82 18.99
C PRO A 435 9.80 0.96 17.64
N TRP A 436 9.46 2.18 17.25
CA TRP A 436 8.62 2.48 16.11
C TRP A 436 9.35 3.39 15.13
N HIS A 437 9.86 2.81 14.04
CA HIS A 437 10.46 3.56 12.94
C HIS A 437 9.43 3.81 11.84
N ASP A 438 9.28 5.06 11.41
CA ASP A 438 8.25 5.43 10.43
C ASP A 438 8.61 6.69 9.61
N MET A 439 7.87 6.90 8.53
CA MET A 439 8.02 8.04 7.62
C MET A 439 6.73 8.86 7.54
N HIS A 440 6.86 10.18 7.59
CA HIS A 440 5.75 11.10 7.42
C HIS A 440 6.17 12.34 6.63
N CYS A 441 5.22 13.14 6.16
CA CYS A 441 5.55 14.39 5.48
C CYS A 441 4.52 15.49 5.77
N ARG A 442 4.98 16.75 5.71
CA ARG A 442 4.13 17.94 5.63
C ARG A 442 4.17 18.50 4.22
N ILE A 443 3.01 18.90 3.71
CA ILE A 443 2.83 19.45 2.39
C ILE A 443 2.16 20.81 2.53
N ASP A 444 2.82 21.83 1.99
CA ASP A 444 2.32 23.18 1.81
C ASP A 444 2.19 23.48 0.31
N GLY A 445 1.16 24.22 -0.06
CA GLY A 445 0.89 24.61 -1.45
C GLY A 445 -0.28 23.86 -2.07
N PRO A 446 -0.46 23.91 -3.40
CA PRO A 446 -1.69 23.41 -4.04
C PRO A 446 -1.99 21.92 -3.79
N ALA A 447 -0.97 21.08 -3.60
CA ALA A 447 -1.18 19.65 -3.29
C ALA A 447 -1.84 19.40 -1.92
N ALA A 448 -1.76 20.34 -0.98
CA ALA A 448 -2.47 20.23 0.30
C ALA A 448 -3.99 20.28 0.13
N TYR A 449 -4.48 20.96 -0.92
CA TYR A 449 -5.90 21.06 -1.24
C TYR A 449 -6.42 19.76 -1.87
N ASP A 450 -5.60 19.02 -2.61
CA ASP A 450 -5.96 17.68 -3.11
C ASP A 450 -6.17 16.69 -1.94
N ILE A 451 -5.35 16.80 -0.89
CA ILE A 451 -5.50 15.99 0.35
C ILE A 451 -6.77 16.40 1.11
N LEU A 452 -7.06 17.69 1.19
CA LEU A 452 -8.32 18.19 1.73
C LEU A 452 -9.53 17.65 0.94
N THR A 453 -9.51 17.72 -0.39
CA THR A 453 -10.57 17.18 -1.24
C THR A 453 -10.79 15.70 -0.98
N ASN A 454 -9.71 14.90 -0.83
CA ASN A 454 -9.85 13.50 -0.43
C ASN A 454 -10.59 13.33 0.92
N PHE A 455 -10.26 14.15 1.93
CA PHE A 455 -10.97 14.11 3.21
C PHE A 455 -12.45 14.47 3.06
N GLU A 456 -12.76 15.54 2.33
CA GLU A 456 -14.13 16.02 2.09
C GLU A 456 -14.98 14.99 1.35
N GLU A 457 -14.43 14.39 0.28
CA GLU A 457 -15.07 13.32 -0.48
C GLU A 457 -15.43 12.12 0.40
N ARG A 458 -14.53 11.73 1.32
CA ARG A 458 -14.75 10.65 2.29
C ARG A 458 -15.77 11.04 3.36
N TRP A 459 -15.66 12.24 3.93
CA TRP A 459 -16.58 12.76 4.94
C TRP A 459 -18.02 12.74 4.42
N LEU A 460 -18.24 13.30 3.23
CA LEU A 460 -19.56 13.34 2.58
C LEU A 460 -20.13 11.96 2.25
N LYS A 461 -19.29 10.94 2.13
CA LYS A 461 -19.72 9.56 1.98
C LYS A 461 -20.12 8.94 3.31
N ALA A 462 -19.31 9.16 4.35
CA ALA A 462 -19.49 8.61 5.69
C ALA A 462 -20.66 9.26 6.45
N SER A 463 -20.93 10.55 6.23
CA SER A 463 -21.98 11.31 6.92
C SER A 463 -23.41 11.06 6.40
N LYS A 464 -23.59 10.20 5.37
CA LYS A 464 -24.90 9.98 4.75
C LYS A 464 -25.91 9.41 5.77
N PRO A 465 -27.11 10.02 5.94
CA PRO A 465 -28.11 9.54 6.88
C PRO A 465 -28.60 8.11 6.58
N HIS A 466 -28.74 7.30 7.63
CA HIS A 466 -29.28 5.94 7.56
C HIS A 466 -30.67 5.83 8.22
N GLY A 467 -31.51 4.91 7.72
CA GLY A 467 -32.83 4.60 8.31
C GLY A 467 -33.82 5.77 8.31
N LEU A 468 -34.56 5.93 9.42
CA LEU A 468 -35.58 6.97 9.63
C LEU A 468 -35.04 8.41 9.58
N GLN A 469 -33.72 8.60 9.67
CA GLN A 469 -33.07 9.91 9.54
C GLN A 469 -33.07 10.45 8.10
N LYS A 470 -33.36 9.63 7.09
CA LYS A 470 -33.56 10.08 5.69
C LYS A 470 -34.71 11.08 5.53
N LEU A 471 -35.66 11.10 6.47
CA LEU A 471 -36.82 12.00 6.45
C LEU A 471 -36.49 13.40 7.01
N LYS A 472 -35.30 13.61 7.59
CA LYS A 472 -34.81 14.93 7.99
C LYS A 472 -33.90 15.48 6.88
N THR A 473 -34.27 16.63 6.32
CA THR A 473 -33.39 17.45 5.46
C THR A 473 -32.28 18.04 6.33
N SER A 474 -31.26 17.26 6.68
CA SER A 474 -30.03 17.82 7.22
C SER A 474 -29.14 18.23 6.06
N VAL A 475 -29.04 19.53 5.80
CA VAL A 475 -27.88 20.06 5.08
C VAL A 475 -26.67 19.74 5.95
N ASP A 476 -25.77 18.87 5.48
CA ASP A 476 -24.52 18.57 6.19
C ASP A 476 -23.61 19.81 6.13
N ASP A 477 -23.72 20.68 7.14
CA ASP A 477 -22.93 21.90 7.35
C ASP A 477 -21.67 21.61 8.20
N ALA A 478 -21.17 20.37 8.16
CA ALA A 478 -19.95 20.00 8.86
C ALA A 478 -18.70 20.58 8.19
N LEU A 479 -18.63 20.49 6.85
CA LEU A 479 -17.49 20.93 6.05
C LEU A 479 -17.55 22.43 5.77
N LEU A 480 -16.42 23.11 5.92
CA LEU A 480 -16.32 24.53 5.61
C LEU A 480 -16.20 24.76 4.10
N LYS A 481 -16.96 25.71 3.56
CA LYS A 481 -16.82 26.16 2.17
C LYS A 481 -15.70 27.19 2.09
N LEU A 482 -14.47 26.73 1.84
CA LEU A 482 -13.27 27.58 1.92
C LEU A 482 -13.34 28.81 1.00
N GLU A 483 -13.96 28.68 -0.17
CA GLU A 483 -14.20 29.78 -1.14
C GLU A 483 -14.96 30.97 -0.54
N ARG A 484 -15.72 30.74 0.55
CA ARG A 484 -16.51 31.76 1.24
C ARG A 484 -15.78 32.40 2.41
N ILE A 485 -14.58 31.92 2.75
CA ILE A 485 -13.78 32.42 3.87
C ILE A 485 -12.69 33.33 3.29
N ALA A 486 -12.91 34.65 3.36
CA ALA A 486 -12.04 35.64 2.73
C ALA A 486 -10.57 35.59 3.20
N GLU A 487 -10.31 35.09 4.40
CA GLU A 487 -8.96 34.91 4.94
C GLU A 487 -8.20 33.74 4.30
N ILE A 488 -8.91 32.71 3.82
CA ILE A 488 -8.26 31.54 3.22
C ILE A 488 -7.93 31.83 1.77
N VAL A 489 -6.66 31.69 1.42
CA VAL A 489 -6.18 31.86 0.05
C VAL A 489 -6.77 30.76 -0.82
N PRO A 490 -7.48 31.10 -1.92
CA PRO A 490 -7.94 30.11 -2.88
C PRO A 490 -6.76 29.35 -3.49
N MET A 491 -6.97 28.09 -3.85
CA MET A 491 -5.90 27.26 -4.44
C MET A 491 -5.24 27.90 -5.68
N THR A 492 -6.00 28.67 -6.46
CA THR A 492 -5.54 29.40 -7.65
C THR A 492 -4.63 30.59 -7.34
N GLU A 493 -4.67 31.11 -6.12
CA GLU A 493 -4.00 32.34 -5.68
C GLU A 493 -2.89 32.08 -4.65
N ILE A 494 -2.61 30.81 -4.33
CA ILE A 494 -1.51 30.46 -3.41
C ILE A 494 -0.20 31.02 -3.97
N PRO A 495 0.59 31.75 -3.17
CA PRO A 495 1.90 32.23 -3.60
C PRO A 495 2.75 31.02 -4.02
N TYR A 496 3.07 30.95 -5.32
CA TYR A 496 3.99 29.94 -5.82
C TYR A 496 5.40 30.31 -5.36
N LEU A 497 6.13 29.37 -4.78
CA LEU A 497 7.60 29.46 -4.83
C LEU A 497 7.98 29.53 -6.31
N SER A 498 8.83 30.50 -6.67
CA SER A 498 9.24 30.67 -8.06
C SER A 498 9.74 29.34 -8.63
N LYS A 499 9.52 29.09 -9.93
CA LYS A 499 10.14 27.93 -10.61
C LYS A 499 11.68 27.99 -10.56
N ASP A 500 12.22 29.17 -10.29
CA ASP A 500 13.65 29.41 -10.09
C ASP A 500 14.11 29.22 -8.64
N ASP A 501 13.18 29.04 -7.69
CA ASP A 501 13.51 28.76 -6.30
C ASP A 501 14.05 27.32 -6.16
N PRO A 502 15.27 27.11 -5.65
CA PRO A 502 15.83 25.78 -5.45
C PRO A 502 15.05 24.93 -4.42
N GLU A 503 14.31 25.56 -3.50
CA GLU A 503 13.53 24.87 -2.47
C GLU A 503 12.11 24.48 -2.96
N THR A 504 11.76 24.80 -4.20
CA THR A 504 10.45 24.47 -4.76
C THR A 504 10.27 22.95 -4.94
N TRP A 505 9.05 22.46 -4.72
CA TRP A 505 8.66 21.07 -4.94
C TRP A 505 7.52 20.95 -5.93
N HIS A 506 7.55 19.87 -6.69
CA HIS A 506 6.43 19.40 -7.49
C HIS A 506 5.88 18.13 -6.82
N VAL A 507 4.59 18.13 -6.50
CA VAL A 507 3.94 17.10 -5.68
C VAL A 507 2.70 16.59 -6.38
N GLN A 508 2.50 15.29 -6.38
CA GLN A 508 1.28 14.64 -6.88
C GLN A 508 0.72 13.73 -5.79
N VAL A 509 -0.59 13.81 -5.56
CA VAL A 509 -1.30 12.99 -4.57
C VAL A 509 -1.85 11.74 -5.24
N PHE A 510 -1.71 10.60 -4.57
CA PHE A 510 -2.14 9.29 -5.04
C PHE A 510 -3.00 8.60 -3.99
N ARG A 511 -3.92 7.75 -4.43
CA ARG A 511 -4.81 6.99 -3.55
C ARG A 511 -4.99 5.54 -3.98
N SER A 512 -5.37 4.73 -3.01
CA SER A 512 -6.06 3.46 -3.20
C SER A 512 -7.43 3.64 -2.56
N ILE A 513 -8.48 3.83 -3.34
CA ILE A 513 -9.84 4.08 -2.83
C ILE A 513 -10.89 3.75 -3.88
N ASP A 514 -12.13 3.52 -3.46
CA ASP A 514 -13.23 3.20 -4.38
C ASP A 514 -14.50 4.03 -4.12
N SER A 515 -15.45 3.94 -5.06
CA SER A 515 -16.72 4.68 -5.00
C SER A 515 -17.60 4.33 -3.80
N ASN A 516 -17.28 3.29 -3.01
CA ASN A 516 -17.96 2.99 -1.75
C ASN A 516 -17.41 3.80 -0.57
N SER A 517 -16.24 4.43 -0.71
CA SER A 517 -15.61 5.22 0.33
C SER A 517 -15.55 6.71 0.05
N VAL A 518 -15.92 7.15 -1.15
CA VAL A 518 -16.00 8.57 -1.52
C VAL A 518 -17.35 8.96 -2.12
N LYS A 519 -17.67 10.25 -2.01
CA LYS A 519 -18.67 10.95 -2.81
C LYS A 519 -17.92 11.82 -3.81
N GLY A 520 -18.39 11.91 -5.06
CA GLY A 520 -17.75 12.71 -6.12
C GLY A 520 -17.34 11.89 -7.34
N PHE A 521 -17.15 10.59 -7.17
CA PHE A 521 -17.01 9.67 -8.31
C PHE A 521 -18.33 9.62 -9.11
N PRO A 522 -18.25 9.48 -10.45
CA PRO A 522 -19.42 9.54 -11.30
C PRO A 522 -20.32 8.32 -11.09
N ASP A 523 -21.62 8.53 -11.24
CA ASP A 523 -22.61 7.44 -11.18
C ASP A 523 -22.60 6.59 -12.47
N ASP A 524 -22.37 7.22 -13.63
CA ASP A 524 -22.19 6.52 -14.92
C ASP A 524 -20.73 6.07 -15.07
N PRO A 525 -20.45 4.74 -15.15
CA PRO A 525 -19.11 4.22 -15.36
C PRO A 525 -18.42 4.72 -16.64
N LYS A 526 -19.16 5.21 -17.64
CA LYS A 526 -18.58 5.80 -18.86
C LYS A 526 -17.81 7.09 -18.57
N ASP A 527 -18.19 7.82 -17.53
CA ASP A 527 -17.51 9.05 -17.13
C ASP A 527 -16.27 8.79 -16.25
N ALA A 528 -16.08 7.54 -15.77
CA ALA A 528 -14.93 7.15 -14.94
C ALA A 528 -13.59 7.43 -15.63
N ILE A 529 -13.53 7.25 -16.95
CA ILE A 529 -12.33 7.46 -17.77
C ILE A 529 -11.89 8.94 -17.73
N LYS A 530 -12.85 9.88 -17.67
CA LYS A 530 -12.55 11.33 -17.61
C LYS A 530 -11.84 11.72 -16.30
N MET A 531 -11.97 10.89 -15.27
CA MET A 531 -11.35 11.06 -13.96
C MET A 531 -10.20 10.06 -13.72
N ASN A 532 -9.77 9.35 -14.76
CA ASN A 532 -8.72 8.32 -14.71
C ASN A 532 -8.99 7.20 -13.69
N LEU A 533 -10.26 6.83 -13.51
CA LEU A 533 -10.68 5.75 -12.62
C LEU A 533 -10.76 4.42 -13.36
N VAL A 534 -10.41 3.33 -12.67
CA VAL A 534 -10.51 1.96 -13.18
C VAL A 534 -11.87 1.36 -12.82
N CYS A 535 -12.44 0.59 -13.74
CA CYS A 535 -13.72 -0.08 -13.52
C CYS A 535 -13.55 -1.43 -12.81
N GLY A 536 -14.11 -1.56 -11.61
CA GLY A 536 -14.35 -2.83 -10.94
C GLY A 536 -15.73 -3.42 -11.28
N LYS A 537 -16.10 -4.55 -10.66
CA LYS A 537 -17.46 -5.11 -10.80
C LYS A 537 -18.41 -4.21 -9.99
N ASN A 538 -19.19 -3.38 -10.68
CA ASN A 538 -20.15 -2.42 -10.11
C ASN A 538 -19.52 -1.40 -9.15
N ILE A 539 -18.26 -1.03 -9.37
CA ILE A 539 -17.52 -0.11 -8.51
C ILE A 539 -16.45 0.63 -9.33
N LEU A 540 -16.18 1.88 -8.99
CA LEU A 540 -15.09 2.67 -9.58
C LEU A 540 -13.93 2.75 -8.60
N ILE A 541 -12.71 2.63 -9.10
CA ILE A 541 -11.51 2.41 -8.30
C ILE A 541 -10.44 3.42 -8.72
N ASP A 542 -9.87 4.12 -7.75
CA ASP A 542 -8.61 4.83 -7.87
C ASP A 542 -7.51 3.91 -7.29
N MET A 543 -6.56 3.53 -8.14
CA MET A 543 -5.40 2.70 -7.78
C MET A 543 -4.09 3.42 -8.14
N SER A 544 -4.11 4.75 -8.10
CA SER A 544 -3.00 5.60 -8.52
C SER A 544 -1.73 5.42 -7.69
N ILE A 545 -1.81 4.89 -6.45
CA ILE A 545 -0.62 4.53 -5.67
C ILE A 545 0.18 3.43 -6.38
N HIS A 546 -0.47 2.34 -6.79
CA HIS A 546 0.19 1.26 -7.52
C HIS A 546 0.81 1.79 -8.82
N THR A 547 0.05 2.60 -9.57
CA THR A 547 0.55 3.26 -10.79
C THR A 547 1.78 4.12 -10.52
N ALA A 548 1.80 4.90 -9.44
CA ALA A 548 2.92 5.74 -9.07
C ALA A 548 4.18 4.93 -8.72
N TYR A 549 4.03 3.85 -7.92
CA TYR A 549 5.14 2.95 -7.62
C TYR A 549 5.71 2.30 -8.89
N VAL A 550 4.86 1.75 -9.76
CA VAL A 550 5.28 1.13 -11.03
C VAL A 550 5.98 2.15 -11.93
N ASN A 551 5.44 3.37 -12.04
CA ASN A 551 6.05 4.44 -12.83
C ASN A 551 7.42 4.84 -12.29
N ALA A 552 7.54 4.99 -10.96
CA ALA A 552 8.79 5.35 -10.32
C ALA A 552 9.88 4.27 -10.48
N ILE A 553 9.52 3.00 -10.27
CA ILE A 553 10.43 1.86 -10.49
C ILE A 553 10.89 1.78 -11.94
N ARG A 554 9.96 1.89 -12.90
CA ARG A 554 10.29 1.85 -14.33
C ARG A 554 11.16 3.03 -14.76
N SER A 555 11.03 4.18 -14.12
CA SER A 555 11.83 5.38 -14.40
C SER A 555 13.21 5.37 -13.73
N ALA A 556 13.43 4.51 -12.73
CA ALA A 556 14.68 4.45 -11.97
C ALA A 556 15.89 4.13 -12.86
N GLN A 557 16.98 4.86 -12.63
CA GLN A 557 18.21 4.81 -13.42
C GLN A 557 19.41 4.27 -12.65
N ARG A 558 19.53 4.55 -11.35
CA ARG A 558 20.74 4.28 -10.54
C ARG A 558 20.43 3.39 -9.34
N PHE A 559 19.45 3.74 -8.51
CA PHE A 559 19.09 2.92 -7.36
C PHE A 559 17.66 3.16 -6.87
N ILE A 560 17.17 2.21 -6.09
CA ILE A 560 15.90 2.30 -5.35
C ILE A 560 16.19 1.98 -3.87
N TYR A 561 15.64 2.79 -2.97
CA TYR A 561 15.63 2.55 -1.53
C TYR A 561 14.18 2.51 -1.04
N ILE A 562 13.77 1.41 -0.40
CA ILE A 562 12.40 1.20 0.07
C ILE A 562 12.44 0.90 1.56
N GLU A 563 11.56 1.55 2.32
CA GLU A 563 11.19 1.12 3.66
C GLU A 563 9.70 0.82 3.67
N ASN A 564 9.33 -0.41 4.02
CA ASN A 564 7.94 -0.82 4.03
C ASN A 564 7.61 -1.86 5.11
N GLN A 565 6.46 -1.71 5.76
CA GLN A 565 5.96 -2.69 6.73
C GLN A 565 5.74 -4.08 6.13
N TYR A 566 5.35 -4.15 4.85
CA TYR A 566 5.15 -5.42 4.14
C TYR A 566 5.85 -5.39 2.80
N PHE A 567 6.33 -6.56 2.37
CA PHE A 567 6.86 -6.72 1.03
C PHE A 567 6.45 -8.07 0.43
N LEU A 568 5.28 -8.09 -0.21
CA LEU A 568 4.75 -9.27 -0.88
C LEU A 568 3.90 -8.89 -2.11
N GLY A 569 3.97 -9.70 -3.16
CA GLY A 569 3.21 -9.43 -4.38
C GLY A 569 3.70 -10.19 -5.60
N SER A 570 3.06 -9.90 -6.73
CA SER A 570 3.32 -10.56 -8.02
C SER A 570 3.19 -12.09 -7.97
N SER A 571 2.20 -12.57 -7.19
CA SER A 571 1.98 -14.00 -6.92
C SER A 571 1.82 -14.86 -8.17
N TYR A 572 1.28 -14.31 -9.26
CA TYR A 572 1.16 -14.97 -10.55
C TYR A 572 2.49 -15.54 -11.09
N ASN A 573 3.64 -15.06 -10.59
CA ASN A 573 4.97 -15.51 -10.99
C ASN A 573 5.74 -16.25 -9.88
N TRP A 574 5.13 -16.55 -8.73
CA TRP A 574 5.73 -17.41 -7.71
C TRP A 574 5.88 -18.86 -8.21
N ASP A 575 6.74 -19.65 -7.57
CA ASP A 575 6.94 -21.07 -7.91
C ASP A 575 5.70 -21.94 -7.61
N ALA A 576 4.88 -21.54 -6.63
CA ALA A 576 3.61 -22.15 -6.23
C ALA A 576 2.60 -21.07 -5.78
N HIS A 577 1.32 -21.42 -5.67
CA HIS A 577 0.23 -20.52 -5.27
C HIS A 577 0.05 -19.30 -6.20
N LYS A 578 0.18 -19.52 -7.52
CA LYS A 578 0.10 -18.46 -8.54
C LYS A 578 -1.29 -17.83 -8.66
N ASP A 579 -2.31 -18.54 -8.19
CA ASP A 579 -3.72 -18.19 -8.22
C ASP A 579 -4.19 -17.38 -6.99
N LEU A 580 -3.30 -17.12 -6.02
CA LEU A 580 -3.61 -16.40 -4.78
C LEU A 580 -4.16 -14.99 -4.98
N GLY A 581 -3.78 -14.32 -6.08
CA GLY A 581 -4.32 -13.02 -6.45
C GLY A 581 -3.68 -11.80 -5.78
N ALA A 582 -2.49 -11.95 -5.19
CA ALA A 582 -1.62 -10.82 -4.87
C ALA A 582 -0.92 -10.33 -6.14
N ASN A 583 -1.65 -9.60 -6.99
CA ASN A 583 -1.27 -9.25 -8.36
C ASN A 583 -0.57 -7.90 -8.51
N ASN A 584 -0.32 -7.17 -7.42
CA ASN A 584 0.48 -5.95 -7.48
C ASN A 584 1.84 -6.21 -8.17
N LEU A 585 2.30 -5.25 -8.96
CA LEU A 585 3.44 -5.43 -9.89
C LEU A 585 4.77 -5.06 -9.25
N ILE A 586 4.77 -4.51 -8.03
CA ILE A 586 5.93 -3.85 -7.44
C ILE A 586 7.14 -4.79 -7.33
N PRO A 587 7.04 -5.99 -6.73
CA PRO A 587 8.18 -6.91 -6.67
C PRO A 587 8.70 -7.34 -8.05
N MET A 588 7.80 -7.62 -8.99
CA MET A 588 8.16 -8.03 -10.34
C MET A 588 8.83 -6.91 -11.13
N GLU A 589 8.34 -5.68 -11.05
CA GLU A 589 8.96 -4.51 -11.72
C GLU A 589 10.36 -4.21 -11.17
N ILE A 590 10.59 -4.38 -9.86
CA ILE A 590 11.92 -4.24 -9.26
C ILE A 590 12.87 -5.32 -9.83
N ALA A 591 12.45 -6.59 -9.81
CA ALA A 591 13.28 -7.68 -10.30
C ALA A 591 13.59 -7.54 -11.79
N LEU A 592 12.61 -7.16 -12.61
CA LEU A 592 12.79 -6.91 -14.04
C LEU A 592 13.63 -5.66 -14.32
N LYS A 593 13.51 -4.59 -13.51
CA LYS A 593 14.38 -3.41 -13.61
C LYS A 593 15.84 -3.81 -13.40
N ILE A 594 16.14 -4.58 -12.35
CA ILE A 594 17.48 -5.12 -12.11
C ILE A 594 17.94 -6.00 -13.27
N ALA A 595 17.12 -6.97 -13.68
CA ALA A 595 17.44 -7.87 -14.79
C ALA A 595 17.74 -7.11 -16.09
N ASN A 596 16.99 -6.05 -16.40
CA ASN A 596 17.22 -5.22 -17.57
C ASN A 596 18.52 -4.42 -17.44
N LYS A 597 18.86 -3.89 -16.26
CA LYS A 597 20.13 -3.20 -16.03
C LYS A 597 21.33 -4.16 -16.15
N ILE A 598 21.19 -5.41 -15.66
CA ILE A 598 22.18 -6.48 -15.87
C ILE A 598 22.36 -6.77 -17.37
N ARG A 599 21.27 -6.97 -18.12
CA ARG A 599 21.30 -7.21 -19.57
C ARG A 599 21.93 -6.06 -20.36
N SER A 600 21.75 -4.82 -19.89
CA SER A 600 22.39 -3.63 -20.47
C SER A 600 23.82 -3.39 -19.95
N ASN A 601 24.34 -4.23 -19.05
CA ASN A 601 25.62 -4.04 -18.35
C ASN A 601 25.72 -2.65 -17.68
N GLU A 602 24.61 -2.17 -17.14
CA GLU A 602 24.50 -0.92 -16.39
C GLU A 602 24.42 -1.21 -14.90
N ARG A 603 25.07 -0.38 -14.10
CA ARG A 603 25.05 -0.55 -12.64
C ARG A 603 23.71 -0.08 -12.06
N PHE A 604 23.15 -0.90 -11.16
CA PHE A 604 21.92 -0.58 -10.45
C PHE A 604 21.87 -1.31 -9.10
N SER A 605 21.33 -0.65 -8.06
CA SER A 605 21.19 -1.23 -6.72
C SER A 605 19.79 -1.05 -6.17
N VAL A 606 19.29 -2.02 -5.41
CA VAL A 606 18.03 -1.93 -4.68
C VAL A 606 18.23 -2.34 -3.22
N TYR A 607 17.79 -1.48 -2.32
CA TYR A 607 17.83 -1.65 -0.87
C TYR A 607 16.39 -1.70 -0.35
N ILE A 608 16.02 -2.78 0.33
CA ILE A 608 14.67 -2.97 0.86
C ILE A 608 14.76 -3.21 2.35
N LEU A 609 14.20 -2.31 3.13
CA LEU A 609 14.08 -2.41 4.58
C LEU A 609 12.63 -2.79 4.92
N ILE A 610 12.49 -3.87 5.66
CA ILE A 610 11.22 -4.43 6.14
C ILE A 610 11.35 -4.79 7.62
N PRO A 611 10.26 -4.84 8.40
CA PRO A 611 10.37 -5.24 9.79
C PRO A 611 10.90 -6.68 9.88
N MET A 612 11.58 -7.02 10.97
CA MET A 612 12.13 -8.37 11.14
C MET A 612 11.03 -9.43 11.00
N TRP A 613 9.85 -9.13 11.55
CA TRP A 613 8.57 -9.78 11.29
C TRP A 613 7.44 -8.73 11.34
N PRO A 614 6.28 -8.97 10.70
CA PRO A 614 5.10 -8.13 10.89
C PRO A 614 4.62 -8.16 12.35
N GLU A 615 4.17 -7.02 12.88
CA GLU A 615 3.73 -6.87 14.27
C GLU A 615 2.71 -7.93 14.70
N GLY A 616 2.96 -8.53 15.86
CA GLY A 616 2.15 -9.60 16.44
C GLY A 616 2.99 -10.80 16.88
N VAL A 617 2.34 -11.79 17.48
CA VAL A 617 3.02 -12.99 17.98
C VAL A 617 3.58 -13.78 16.78
N THR A 618 4.91 -13.94 16.74
CA THR A 618 5.63 -14.50 15.57
C THR A 618 5.26 -15.93 15.22
N THR A 619 4.83 -16.73 16.20
CA THR A 619 4.38 -18.12 16.02
C THR A 619 2.93 -18.24 15.57
N SER A 620 2.17 -17.14 15.52
CA SER A 620 0.77 -17.16 15.10
C SER A 620 0.62 -17.47 13.60
N ALA A 621 -0.48 -18.14 13.24
CA ALA A 621 -0.73 -18.53 11.87
C ALA A 621 -0.76 -17.35 10.86
N PRO A 622 -1.38 -16.18 11.16
CA PRO A 622 -1.36 -15.03 10.24
C PRO A 622 0.06 -14.51 9.98
N ILE A 623 0.87 -14.35 11.02
CA ILE A 623 2.25 -13.83 10.87
C ILE A 623 3.13 -14.82 10.10
N GLN A 624 3.08 -16.10 10.46
CA GLN A 624 3.79 -17.14 9.72
C GLN A 624 3.36 -17.25 8.26
N ARG A 625 2.09 -16.96 7.96
CA ARG A 625 1.57 -16.94 6.59
C ARG A 625 2.08 -15.76 5.79
N ILE A 626 2.12 -14.56 6.38
CA ILE A 626 2.66 -13.36 5.73
C ILE A 626 4.16 -13.55 5.43
N LEU A 627 4.93 -14.08 6.38
CA LEU A 627 6.35 -14.39 6.19
C LEU A 627 6.57 -15.41 5.05
N PHE A 628 5.67 -16.39 4.92
CA PHE A 628 5.71 -17.35 3.81
C PHE A 628 5.50 -16.66 2.45
N TRP A 629 4.54 -15.73 2.34
CA TRP A 629 4.32 -14.94 1.12
C TRP A 629 5.48 -13.99 0.79
N GLN A 630 6.08 -13.40 1.81
CA GLN A 630 7.29 -12.60 1.66
C GLN A 630 8.45 -13.46 1.14
N HIS A 631 8.66 -14.66 1.71
CA HIS A 631 9.69 -15.61 1.23
C HIS A 631 9.47 -15.98 -0.24
N LYS A 632 8.24 -16.30 -0.64
CA LYS A 632 7.89 -16.59 -2.04
C LYS A 632 8.18 -15.41 -2.98
N THR A 633 7.91 -14.19 -2.51
CA THR A 633 8.22 -12.96 -3.25
C THR A 633 9.74 -12.77 -3.40
N MET A 634 10.51 -12.91 -2.32
CA MET A 634 11.97 -12.82 -2.36
C MET A 634 12.58 -13.88 -3.31
N GLN A 635 12.12 -15.12 -3.20
CA GLN A 635 12.60 -16.23 -4.04
C GLN A 635 12.35 -15.95 -5.53
N MET A 636 11.16 -15.48 -5.89
CA MET A 636 10.84 -15.08 -7.26
C MET A 636 11.79 -13.99 -7.78
N MET A 637 12.04 -12.94 -6.98
CA MET A 637 12.89 -11.83 -7.40
C MET A 637 14.34 -12.29 -7.61
N TYR A 638 14.91 -13.04 -6.66
CA TYR A 638 16.28 -13.52 -6.78
C TYR A 638 16.46 -14.53 -7.91
N ASP A 639 15.46 -15.40 -8.19
CA ASP A 639 15.49 -16.29 -9.35
C ASP A 639 15.52 -15.51 -10.68
N ILE A 640 14.81 -14.39 -10.79
CA ILE A 640 14.83 -13.52 -12.00
C ILE A 640 16.20 -12.86 -12.17
N ILE A 641 16.77 -12.33 -11.09
CA ILE A 641 18.09 -11.67 -11.11
C ILE A 641 19.18 -12.68 -11.48
N TYR A 642 19.18 -13.86 -10.87
CA TYR A 642 20.15 -14.91 -11.18
C TYR A 642 20.05 -15.37 -12.64
N LYS A 643 18.83 -15.55 -13.17
CA LYS A 643 18.65 -15.87 -14.60
C LYS A 643 19.27 -14.80 -15.50
N ALA A 644 19.09 -13.52 -15.20
CA ALA A 644 19.71 -12.44 -15.98
C ALA A 644 21.24 -12.45 -15.92
N LEU A 645 21.83 -12.82 -14.77
CA LEU A 645 23.29 -13.01 -14.65
C LEU A 645 23.77 -14.15 -15.55
N VAL A 646 23.10 -15.29 -15.53
CA VAL A 646 23.44 -16.46 -16.38
C VAL A 646 23.26 -16.13 -17.86
N GLU A 647 22.16 -15.46 -18.24
CA GLU A 647 21.89 -15.03 -19.62
C GLU A 647 23.00 -14.12 -20.19
N THR A 648 23.71 -13.39 -19.32
CA THR A 648 24.76 -12.43 -19.70
C THR A 648 26.18 -12.95 -19.43
N GLY A 649 26.35 -14.16 -18.87
CA GLY A 649 27.65 -14.72 -18.49
C GLY A 649 28.33 -14.01 -17.32
N LEU A 650 27.55 -13.35 -16.45
CA LEU A 650 28.04 -12.54 -15.34
C LEU A 650 27.97 -13.24 -13.97
N GLU A 651 27.44 -14.46 -13.89
CA GLU A 651 27.21 -15.23 -12.66
C GLU A 651 28.49 -15.60 -11.89
N ASN A 652 29.64 -15.64 -12.58
CA ASN A 652 30.93 -15.87 -11.95
C ASN A 652 31.55 -14.58 -11.37
N ARG A 653 31.13 -13.41 -11.87
CA ARG A 653 31.65 -12.09 -11.49
C ARG A 653 30.81 -11.43 -10.40
N TYR A 654 29.49 -11.58 -10.48
CA TYR A 654 28.54 -10.98 -9.54
C TYR A 654 27.63 -12.03 -8.95
N GLU A 655 27.05 -11.71 -7.81
CA GLU A 655 25.98 -12.49 -7.18
C GLU A 655 24.69 -11.67 -7.10
N PRO A 656 23.51 -12.28 -6.91
CA PRO A 656 22.24 -11.53 -6.86
C PRO A 656 22.22 -10.44 -5.78
N GLN A 657 22.89 -10.65 -4.64
CA GLN A 657 23.02 -9.66 -3.57
C GLN A 657 23.99 -8.50 -3.91
N ASP A 658 24.71 -8.55 -5.03
CA ASP A 658 25.35 -7.36 -5.58
C ASP A 658 24.32 -6.40 -6.22
N PHE A 659 23.04 -6.76 -6.33
CA PHE A 659 22.00 -5.89 -6.92
C PHE A 659 20.80 -5.66 -6.00
N LEU A 660 20.39 -6.65 -5.20
CA LEU A 660 19.21 -6.58 -4.34
C LEU A 660 19.56 -7.07 -2.92
N ASN A 661 19.32 -6.22 -1.92
CA ASN A 661 19.46 -6.60 -0.51
C ASN A 661 18.21 -6.28 0.29
N PHE A 662 17.85 -7.21 1.18
CA PHE A 662 16.84 -7.03 2.20
C PHE A 662 17.50 -6.84 3.56
N PHE A 663 16.98 -5.89 4.33
CA PHE A 663 17.42 -5.54 5.67
C PHE A 663 16.21 -5.42 6.61
N CYS A 664 16.47 -5.52 7.90
CA CYS A 664 15.54 -5.11 8.96
C CYS A 664 16.27 -4.23 9.98
N LEU A 665 15.52 -3.67 10.93
CA LEU A 665 16.10 -2.89 12.01
C LEU A 665 15.98 -3.63 13.34
N GLY A 666 16.97 -3.45 14.21
CA GLY A 666 16.94 -3.95 15.58
C GLY A 666 17.85 -3.14 16.47
N ASN A 667 17.60 -3.20 17.77
CA ASN A 667 18.43 -2.54 18.77
C ASN A 667 18.87 -3.54 19.84
N ARG A 668 19.95 -3.22 20.54
CA ARG A 668 20.44 -3.96 21.69
C ARG A 668 21.11 -3.01 22.68
N GLU A 669 20.61 -2.98 23.91
CA GLU A 669 21.05 -2.03 24.94
C GLU A 669 21.82 -2.74 26.06
N ALA A 670 23.08 -2.34 26.27
CA ALA A 670 23.86 -2.78 27.43
C ALA A 670 23.23 -2.29 28.74
N VAL A 671 23.41 -3.07 29.82
CA VAL A 671 22.97 -2.69 31.17
C VAL A 671 23.85 -1.55 31.69
N GLY A 672 23.25 -0.41 32.04
CA GLY A 672 23.97 0.68 32.69
C GLY A 672 24.53 0.26 34.05
N ARG A 673 25.68 0.82 34.47
CA ARG A 673 26.36 0.50 35.74
C ARG A 673 25.47 0.66 36.98
N GLU A 674 24.39 1.44 36.90
CA GLU A 674 23.48 1.73 38.02
C GLU A 674 22.29 0.77 38.15
N ASN A 675 22.02 -0.09 37.15
CA ASN A 675 20.90 -1.03 37.13
C ASN A 675 21.33 -2.50 37.32
N SER A 676 22.51 -2.74 37.91
CA SER A 676 23.06 -4.08 38.14
C SER A 676 22.38 -4.87 39.27
N THR A 677 21.19 -4.48 39.69
CA THR A 677 20.40 -5.19 40.71
C THR A 677 19.16 -5.81 40.07
N ASN A 678 19.35 -6.91 39.35
CA ASN A 678 18.33 -7.95 39.27
C ASN A 678 19.02 -9.29 39.45
N ALA A 679 18.71 -9.94 40.56
CA ALA A 679 19.19 -11.25 40.93
C ALA A 679 18.98 -12.24 39.78
N ARG A 680 19.96 -13.13 39.57
CA ARG A 680 19.77 -14.33 38.73
C ARG A 680 18.59 -15.09 39.31
N ASP A 681 17.43 -15.00 38.67
CA ASP A 681 16.31 -15.88 39.00
C ASP A 681 16.60 -17.23 38.31
N PRO A 682 16.94 -18.29 39.07
CA PRO A 682 17.29 -19.59 38.51
C PRO A 682 16.06 -20.32 37.95
N THR A 683 14.86 -19.73 38.07
CA THR A 683 13.59 -20.31 37.61
C THR A 683 13.06 -19.69 36.31
N ALA A 684 13.84 -18.83 35.64
CA ALA A 684 13.43 -18.16 34.41
C ALA A 684 13.07 -19.17 33.31
N SER A 685 11.77 -19.31 33.05
CA SER A 685 11.20 -20.08 31.95
C SER A 685 11.77 -19.63 30.59
N ASP A 686 11.83 -20.53 29.61
CA ASP A 686 12.20 -20.24 28.20
C ASP A 686 11.11 -19.44 27.45
N THR A 687 10.50 -18.46 28.12
CA THR A 687 9.48 -17.59 27.53
C THR A 687 10.13 -16.47 26.71
N PRO A 688 9.47 -15.98 25.64
CA PRO A 688 9.97 -14.85 24.87
C PRO A 688 10.30 -13.60 25.69
N GLN A 689 9.53 -13.34 26.75
CA GLN A 689 9.72 -12.23 27.67
C GLN A 689 11.01 -12.37 28.47
N ALA A 690 11.28 -13.55 29.02
CA ALA A 690 12.49 -13.82 29.79
C ALA A 690 13.73 -13.74 28.89
N LEU A 691 13.64 -14.30 27.68
CA LEU A 691 14.71 -14.28 26.69
C LEU A 691 15.01 -12.86 26.23
N ALA A 692 14.02 -12.07 25.81
CA ALA A 692 14.22 -10.69 25.35
C ALA A 692 14.78 -9.76 26.44
N LYS A 693 14.38 -9.96 27.71
CA LYS A 693 14.98 -9.25 28.86
C LYS A 693 16.45 -9.62 29.06
N LYS A 694 16.77 -10.92 28.96
CA LYS A 694 18.13 -11.45 29.15
C LYS A 694 19.06 -11.03 28.02
N SER A 695 18.62 -11.19 26.77
CA SER A 695 19.39 -10.86 25.57
C SER A 695 19.49 -9.35 25.34
N ARG A 696 18.58 -8.57 25.94
CA ARG A 696 18.53 -7.11 25.92
C ARG A 696 18.36 -6.54 24.50
N ARG A 697 17.72 -7.30 23.62
CA ARG A 697 17.50 -6.95 22.21
C ARG A 697 16.02 -7.05 21.85
N PHE A 698 15.63 -6.30 20.83
CA PHE A 698 14.35 -6.45 20.14
C PHE A 698 14.45 -5.85 18.74
N MET A 699 13.50 -6.14 17.85
CA MET A 699 13.45 -5.44 16.58
C MET A 699 13.07 -3.97 16.80
N ILE A 700 13.51 -3.09 15.91
CA ILE A 700 12.88 -1.79 15.71
C ILE A 700 11.86 -2.01 14.62
N TYR A 701 10.59 -1.73 14.90
CA TYR A 701 9.52 -2.02 13.98
C TYR A 701 9.47 -1.00 12.86
N ILE A 702 9.74 -1.45 11.64
CA ILE A 702 9.61 -0.64 10.43
C ILE A 702 8.14 -0.58 10.06
N HIS A 703 7.49 0.52 10.43
CA HIS A 703 6.14 0.84 10.01
C HIS A 703 6.12 1.81 8.82
N SER A 704 7.27 2.30 8.36
CA SER A 704 7.43 3.12 7.16
C SER A 704 6.64 2.58 5.96
N LYS A 705 6.19 3.48 5.07
CA LYS A 705 5.68 3.16 3.73
C LYS A 705 6.22 4.17 2.71
N GLY A 706 7.48 4.04 2.37
CA GLY A 706 8.16 4.98 1.49
C GLY A 706 9.10 4.34 0.48
N MET A 707 9.39 5.10 -0.58
CA MET A 707 10.35 4.75 -1.61
C MET A 707 11.09 5.99 -2.08
N ILE A 708 12.42 5.91 -2.12
CA ILE A 708 13.32 6.92 -2.71
C ILE A 708 13.92 6.34 -3.98
N VAL A 709 13.84 7.12 -5.06
CA VAL A 709 14.39 6.75 -6.37
C VAL A 709 15.43 7.78 -6.75
N ASP A 710 16.65 7.29 -7.01
CA ASP A 710 17.76 8.07 -7.54
C ASP A 710 18.03 9.39 -6.78
N ASP A 711 17.80 9.45 -5.47
CA ASP A 711 17.97 10.67 -4.65
C ASP A 711 17.26 11.93 -5.20
N GLU A 712 16.28 11.77 -6.11
CA GLU A 712 15.58 12.87 -6.79
C GLU A 712 14.07 12.84 -6.57
N TYR A 713 13.50 11.65 -6.35
CA TYR A 713 12.07 11.44 -6.19
C TYR A 713 11.78 10.62 -4.94
N VAL A 714 10.72 10.98 -4.23
CA VAL A 714 10.28 10.29 -3.01
C VAL A 714 8.77 10.03 -3.07
N ILE A 715 8.36 8.82 -2.67
CA ILE A 715 6.97 8.48 -2.35
C ILE A 715 6.88 8.25 -0.84
N ILE A 716 5.92 8.89 -0.17
CA ILE A 716 5.59 8.66 1.25
C ILE A 716 4.07 8.59 1.38
N GLY A 717 3.59 7.64 2.17
CA GLY A 717 2.15 7.51 2.43
C GLY A 717 1.81 6.45 3.46
N SER A 718 0.63 5.89 3.31
CA SER A 718 0.05 4.85 4.19
C SER A 718 0.08 3.45 3.58
N ALA A 719 0.33 3.34 2.27
CA ALA A 719 0.19 2.11 1.50
C ALA A 719 1.38 1.17 1.63
N ASN A 720 1.11 -0.03 2.13
CA ASN A 720 2.07 -1.12 2.22
C ASN A 720 2.31 -1.78 0.85
N ILE A 721 3.47 -2.44 0.65
CA ILE A 721 3.71 -3.27 -0.55
C ILE A 721 3.08 -4.65 -0.32
N ASN A 722 1.76 -4.69 -0.43
CA ASN A 722 0.92 -5.88 -0.43
C ASN A 722 -0.33 -5.62 -1.31
N GLN A 723 -1.16 -6.65 -1.52
CA GLN A 723 -2.38 -6.50 -2.32
C GLN A 723 -3.43 -5.65 -1.59
N ARG A 724 -3.52 -5.76 -0.26
CA ARG A 724 -4.41 -4.96 0.60
C ARG A 724 -4.32 -3.45 0.34
N SER A 725 -3.12 -2.90 0.24
CA SER A 725 -2.93 -1.47 0.02
C SER A 725 -2.88 -1.09 -1.47
N MET A 726 -2.54 -2.02 -2.37
CA MET A 726 -2.29 -1.70 -3.79
C MET A 726 -3.49 -1.95 -4.73
N GLU A 727 -4.54 -2.67 -4.29
CA GLU A 727 -5.69 -3.02 -5.16
C GLU A 727 -6.71 -1.88 -5.33
N GLY A 728 -6.80 -0.94 -4.39
CA GLY A 728 -7.79 0.16 -4.41
C GLY A 728 -9.17 -0.21 -3.86
N THR A 729 -9.58 -1.48 -3.93
CA THR A 729 -10.88 -1.96 -3.40
C THR A 729 -10.82 -2.62 -2.02
N ARG A 730 -9.62 -2.79 -1.47
CA ARG A 730 -9.41 -3.37 -0.13
C ARG A 730 -9.34 -2.25 0.90
N ASP A 731 -8.14 -1.93 1.39
CA ASP A 731 -7.95 -0.82 2.33
C ASP A 731 -7.90 0.50 1.58
N THR A 732 -8.39 1.57 2.21
CA THR A 732 -8.21 2.91 1.65
C THR A 732 -6.88 3.49 2.07
N GLU A 733 -6.08 3.94 1.12
CA GLU A 733 -4.74 4.48 1.35
C GLU A 733 -4.57 5.85 0.68
N ILE A 734 -3.56 6.60 1.11
CA ILE A 734 -3.12 7.86 0.52
C ILE A 734 -1.59 7.94 0.54
N ALA A 735 -1.02 8.49 -0.51
CA ALA A 735 0.40 8.78 -0.63
C ALA A 735 0.63 10.07 -1.42
N MET A 736 1.81 10.66 -1.28
CA MET A 736 2.31 11.65 -2.21
C MET A 736 3.54 11.10 -2.92
N GLY A 737 3.78 11.57 -4.14
CA GLY A 737 5.09 11.50 -4.77
C GLY A 737 5.58 12.89 -5.14
N ALA A 738 6.84 13.16 -4.84
CA ALA A 738 7.41 14.50 -4.94
C ALA A 738 8.86 14.51 -5.41
N TYR A 739 9.24 15.58 -6.09
CA TYR A 739 10.63 15.89 -6.46
C TYR A 739 10.87 17.40 -6.43
N GLN A 740 12.15 17.78 -6.33
CA GLN A 740 12.58 19.16 -6.51
C GLN A 740 13.09 19.34 -7.95
N PRO A 741 12.45 20.17 -8.81
CA PRO A 741 12.79 20.29 -10.23
C PRO A 741 14.21 20.83 -10.49
N ARG A 742 14.86 21.45 -9.50
CA ARG A 742 16.25 21.95 -9.58
C ARG A 742 17.31 20.96 -9.08
N HIS A 743 16.87 19.80 -8.61
CA HIS A 743 17.71 18.75 -8.04
C HIS A 743 17.45 17.39 -8.70
N THR A 744 17.14 17.37 -10.00
CA THR A 744 16.97 16.13 -10.79
C THR A 744 18.21 15.83 -11.63
N GLY A 745 18.44 14.55 -11.97
CA GLY A 745 19.60 14.10 -12.75
C GLY A 745 19.70 14.73 -14.15
N SER A 746 18.60 15.26 -14.71
CA SER A 746 18.59 15.96 -16.00
C SER A 746 19.03 17.42 -15.93
N SER A 747 19.01 18.03 -14.74
CA SER A 747 19.30 19.46 -14.55
C SER A 747 20.78 19.77 -14.28
N LYS A 748 21.62 18.76 -13.99
CA LYS A 748 23.07 18.92 -13.69
C LYS A 748 23.90 17.75 -14.21
N ARG A 749 25.18 18.01 -14.54
CA ARG A 749 26.21 16.97 -14.82
C ARG A 749 26.65 16.16 -13.57
N TYR A 750 25.95 16.29 -12.44
CA TYR A 750 26.34 15.76 -11.12
C TYR A 750 25.14 15.11 -10.40
N ASN A 751 25.41 14.29 -9.38
CA ASN A 751 24.37 13.62 -8.57
C ASN A 751 23.37 14.62 -7.94
N PRO A 752 22.06 14.32 -7.97
CA PRO A 752 21.04 14.95 -7.13
C PRO A 752 21.45 15.01 -5.66
N CYS A 753 21.71 16.22 -5.14
CA CYS A 753 21.99 16.46 -3.72
C CYS A 753 20.96 17.46 -3.14
N GLY A 754 19.67 17.22 -3.37
CA GLY A 754 18.57 18.01 -2.78
C GLY A 754 18.14 17.51 -1.40
N GLN A 755 16.95 17.90 -0.98
CA GLN A 755 16.32 17.45 0.26
C GLN A 755 16.04 15.94 0.27
N VAL A 756 15.74 15.33 -0.89
CA VAL A 756 15.57 13.86 -1.00
C VAL A 756 16.88 13.13 -0.68
N TYR A 757 18.01 13.58 -1.24
CA TYR A 757 19.34 13.09 -0.88
C TYR A 757 19.65 13.28 0.61
N GLY A 758 19.38 14.48 1.14
CA GLY A 758 19.62 14.79 2.56
C GLY A 758 18.82 13.86 3.48
N TYR A 759 17.56 13.62 3.15
CA TYR A 759 16.68 12.70 3.87
C TYR A 759 17.18 11.25 3.82
N ARG A 760 17.59 10.77 2.65
CA ARG A 760 18.15 9.42 2.48
C ARG A 760 19.48 9.25 3.23
N MET A 761 20.34 10.27 3.26
CA MET A 761 21.56 10.27 4.08
C MET A 761 21.22 10.28 5.58
N SER A 762 20.17 10.99 5.99
CA SER A 762 19.70 11.05 7.38
C SER A 762 19.16 9.69 7.86
N LEU A 763 18.35 9.01 7.04
CA LEU A 763 17.89 7.65 7.30
C LEU A 763 19.08 6.69 7.41
N TRP A 764 20.05 6.79 6.50
CA TRP A 764 21.25 5.95 6.57
C TRP A 764 22.11 6.26 7.78
N ALA A 765 22.19 7.51 8.24
CA ALA A 765 22.90 7.87 9.46
C ALA A 765 22.26 7.22 10.69
N GLU A 766 20.93 7.21 10.79
CA GLU A 766 20.20 6.47 11.83
C GLU A 766 20.50 4.97 11.74
N HIS A 767 20.23 4.37 10.58
CA HIS A 767 20.25 2.92 10.42
C HIS A 767 21.66 2.36 10.53
N ILE A 768 22.65 3.02 9.94
CA ILE A 768 24.03 2.52 9.90
C ILE A 768 24.82 2.98 11.12
N GLY A 769 24.44 4.10 11.75
CA GLY A 769 25.18 4.73 12.85
C GLY A 769 26.45 5.46 12.38
N ALA A 770 26.65 5.62 11.07
CA ALA A 770 27.79 6.30 10.47
C ALA A 770 27.46 6.82 9.06
N LEU A 771 28.26 7.77 8.59
CA LEU A 771 28.25 8.24 7.21
C LEU A 771 29.60 7.97 6.56
N GLU A 772 29.57 7.38 5.36
CA GLU A 772 30.76 7.06 4.57
C GLU A 772 30.61 7.62 3.16
N GLU A 773 31.73 8.01 2.53
CA GLU A 773 31.74 8.57 1.16
C GLU A 773 31.08 7.63 0.14
N SER A 774 31.21 6.31 0.32
CA SER A 774 30.54 5.34 -0.56
C SER A 774 29.01 5.48 -0.57
N PHE A 775 28.41 5.99 0.51
CA PHE A 775 26.95 6.16 0.63
C PHE A 775 26.40 7.29 -0.24
N GLU A 776 27.27 8.17 -0.75
CA GLU A 776 26.90 9.19 -1.73
C GLU A 776 26.64 8.61 -3.13
N ARG A 777 26.98 7.32 -3.34
CA ARG A 777 26.79 6.59 -4.59
C ARG A 777 26.12 5.23 -4.33
N PRO A 778 24.82 5.22 -3.97
CA PRO A 778 24.13 3.98 -3.61
C PRO A 778 24.06 2.95 -4.74
N GLU A 779 24.19 3.37 -5.99
CA GLU A 779 24.28 2.46 -7.12
C GLU A 779 25.59 1.68 -7.15
N SER A 780 26.67 2.18 -6.54
CA SER A 780 28.00 1.56 -6.67
C SER A 780 28.09 0.18 -6.02
N LEU A 781 28.98 -0.67 -6.57
CA LEU A 781 29.27 -1.99 -6.01
C LEU A 781 29.89 -1.90 -4.60
N ASP A 782 30.74 -0.90 -4.39
CA ASP A 782 31.39 -0.68 -3.10
C ASP A 782 30.36 -0.32 -2.03
N CYS A 783 29.41 0.58 -2.35
CA CYS A 783 28.33 0.94 -1.44
C CYS A 783 27.47 -0.26 -1.06
N ILE A 784 26.95 -1.02 -2.03
CA ILE A 784 26.02 -2.11 -1.73
C ILE A 784 26.69 -3.21 -0.89
N ARG A 785 27.95 -3.53 -1.18
CA ARG A 785 28.74 -4.51 -0.41
C ARG A 785 29.07 -3.99 0.98
N ARG A 786 29.37 -2.70 1.11
CA ARG A 786 29.65 -2.07 2.40
C ARG A 786 28.43 -2.07 3.32
N VAL A 787 27.27 -1.63 2.81
CA VAL A 787 25.99 -1.66 3.55
C VAL A 787 25.62 -3.08 3.95
N ARG A 788 25.77 -4.05 3.03
CA ARG A 788 25.55 -5.48 3.34
C ARG A 788 26.48 -5.99 4.44
N SER A 789 27.78 -5.69 4.33
CA SER A 789 28.77 -6.09 5.34
C SER A 789 28.47 -5.51 6.72
N LEU A 790 28.01 -4.25 6.79
CA LEU A 790 27.62 -3.61 8.04
C LEU A 790 26.39 -4.29 8.65
N GLY A 791 25.36 -4.57 7.84
CA GLY A 791 24.19 -5.33 8.28
C GLY A 791 24.53 -6.74 8.78
N GLU A 792 25.52 -7.40 8.18
CA GLU A 792 26.02 -8.71 8.62
C GLU A 792 26.78 -8.65 9.95
N GLN A 793 27.61 -7.62 10.13
CA GLN A 793 28.34 -7.39 11.38
C GLN A 793 27.36 -7.08 12.53
N ASN A 794 26.40 -6.20 12.27
CA ASN A 794 25.36 -5.85 13.25
C ASN A 794 24.47 -7.05 13.57
N TRP A 795 24.09 -7.88 12.59
CA TRP A 795 23.35 -9.13 12.86
C TRP A 795 24.14 -10.08 13.77
N LYS A 796 25.43 -10.28 13.52
CA LYS A 796 26.30 -11.10 14.38
C LYS A 796 26.33 -10.56 15.81
N GLN A 797 26.48 -9.25 15.97
CA GLN A 797 26.46 -8.60 17.29
C GLN A 797 25.07 -8.68 17.96
N TYR A 798 23.99 -8.56 17.18
CA TYR A 798 22.61 -8.67 17.65
C TYR A 798 22.33 -10.06 18.21
N ILE A 799 22.81 -11.12 17.54
CA ILE A 799 22.56 -12.50 17.95
C ILE A 799 23.51 -13.04 19.03
N ALA A 800 24.68 -12.40 19.25
CA ALA A 800 25.73 -12.88 20.14
C ALA A 800 25.28 -13.12 21.58
N ASP A 801 25.89 -14.08 22.28
CA ASP A 801 25.59 -14.36 23.69
C ASP A 801 25.95 -13.18 24.60
N GLU A 802 27.06 -12.50 24.32
CA GLU A 802 27.48 -11.30 25.04
C GLU A 802 26.58 -10.12 24.72
N VAL A 803 26.06 -9.45 25.75
CA VAL A 803 25.24 -8.24 25.60
C VAL A 803 26.14 -7.03 25.45
N THR A 804 26.20 -6.50 24.23
CA THR A 804 26.91 -5.27 23.89
C THR A 804 25.96 -4.24 23.28
N GLU A 805 26.28 -2.96 23.42
CA GLU A 805 25.54 -1.87 22.78
C GLU A 805 25.64 -1.95 21.26
N LEU A 806 24.49 -1.93 20.58
CA LEU A 806 24.45 -1.80 19.13
C LEU A 806 24.55 -0.32 18.75
N LYS A 807 25.49 0.03 17.85
CA LYS A 807 25.72 1.42 17.43
C LYS A 807 24.93 1.85 16.19
N GLY A 808 24.51 0.88 15.37
CA GLY A 808 23.69 1.09 14.19
C GLY A 808 22.61 0.02 14.13
N HIS A 809 21.43 0.41 13.72
CA HIS A 809 20.22 -0.42 13.78
C HIS A 809 20.05 -1.39 12.60
N LEU A 810 20.77 -1.16 11.50
CA LEU A 810 20.65 -1.93 10.26
C LEU A 810 21.15 -3.36 10.46
N LEU A 811 20.27 -4.32 10.26
CA LEU A 811 20.56 -5.75 10.31
C LEU A 811 20.33 -6.35 8.91
N LYS A 812 21.20 -7.28 8.51
CA LYS A 812 20.87 -8.17 7.38
C LYS A 812 19.54 -8.85 7.69
N TYR A 813 18.58 -8.80 6.75
CA TYR A 813 17.35 -9.57 6.91
C TYR A 813 17.72 -11.04 7.07
N PRO A 814 17.17 -11.80 8.03
CA PRO A 814 17.79 -13.06 8.48
C PRO A 814 17.57 -14.27 7.56
N VAL A 815 17.74 -14.05 6.26
CA VAL A 815 17.77 -15.03 5.19
C VAL A 815 19.16 -15.08 4.54
N GLU A 816 19.57 -16.29 4.19
CA GLU A 816 20.68 -16.55 3.29
C GLU A 816 20.17 -16.52 1.84
N VAL A 817 20.94 -15.90 0.95
CA VAL A 817 20.72 -15.97 -0.50
C VAL A 817 22.00 -16.52 -1.10
N ASP A 818 21.94 -17.73 -1.64
CA ASP A 818 23.10 -18.33 -2.27
C ASP A 818 23.42 -17.67 -3.62
N ARG A 819 24.55 -18.05 -4.23
CA ARG A 819 24.97 -17.50 -5.53
C ARG A 819 24.00 -17.81 -6.67
N MET A 820 23.11 -18.79 -6.49
CA MET A 820 22.06 -19.18 -7.44
C MET A 820 20.72 -18.48 -7.17
N GLY A 821 20.66 -17.59 -6.18
CA GLY A 821 19.44 -16.87 -5.81
C GLY A 821 18.44 -17.69 -4.99
N LYS A 822 18.86 -18.80 -4.35
CA LYS A 822 17.99 -19.54 -3.43
C LYS A 822 17.96 -18.90 -2.06
N VAL A 823 16.74 -18.64 -1.59
CA VAL A 823 16.46 -17.97 -0.32
C VAL A 823 16.13 -19.00 0.74
N LYS A 824 16.92 -19.03 1.81
CA LYS A 824 16.75 -19.92 2.98
C LYS A 824 16.89 -19.12 4.26
N ALA A 825 16.45 -19.67 5.39
CA ALA A 825 16.80 -19.10 6.68
C ALA A 825 18.32 -19.09 6.86
N LEU A 826 18.88 -18.08 7.54
CA LEU A 826 20.31 -18.06 7.85
C LEU A 826 20.71 -19.33 8.63
N PRO A 827 21.89 -19.92 8.37
CA PRO A 827 22.37 -21.08 9.11
C PRO A 827 22.36 -20.84 10.63
N GLY A 828 21.74 -21.76 11.38
CA GLY A 828 21.58 -21.65 12.84
C GLY A 828 20.46 -20.70 13.30
N CYS A 829 19.72 -20.08 12.38
CA CYS A 829 18.63 -19.14 12.66
C CYS A 829 17.33 -19.59 11.97
N GLU A 830 16.85 -20.81 12.22
CA GLU A 830 15.58 -21.27 11.63
C GLU A 830 14.37 -20.46 12.15
N THR A 831 14.47 -19.96 13.37
CA THR A 831 13.46 -19.12 14.03
C THR A 831 14.03 -17.77 14.46
N PHE A 832 13.15 -16.78 14.67
CA PHE A 832 13.60 -15.48 15.18
C PHE A 832 14.20 -15.60 16.59
N PRO A 833 15.27 -14.83 16.89
CA PRO A 833 15.89 -14.84 18.21
C PRO A 833 14.89 -14.43 19.30
N ASP A 834 14.89 -15.15 20.43
CA ASP A 834 14.07 -14.94 21.63
C ASP A 834 12.56 -15.17 21.47
N VAL A 835 11.95 -14.82 20.33
CA VAL A 835 10.49 -14.86 20.13
C VAL A 835 10.00 -16.10 19.36
N GLY A 836 10.89 -16.86 18.73
CA GLY A 836 10.53 -18.04 17.95
C GLY A 836 9.79 -17.70 16.65
N GLY A 837 9.11 -18.70 16.05
CA GLY A 837 8.46 -18.57 14.74
C GLY A 837 9.46 -18.66 13.58
N LYS A 838 9.11 -19.35 12.50
CA LYS A 838 10.05 -19.60 11.39
C LYS A 838 10.29 -18.32 10.61
N ILE A 839 11.56 -18.06 10.27
CA ILE A 839 11.94 -16.85 9.52
C ILE A 839 11.35 -16.84 8.12
N VAL A 840 11.38 -17.98 7.43
CA VAL A 840 10.77 -18.16 6.10
C VAL A 840 9.26 -18.40 6.15
N GLY A 841 8.66 -18.28 7.33
CA GLY A 841 7.25 -18.52 7.57
C GLY A 841 6.83 -19.99 7.43
N SER A 842 5.52 -20.21 7.50
CA SER A 842 4.93 -21.53 7.28
C SER A 842 3.52 -21.40 6.71
N PHE A 843 3.15 -22.36 5.86
CA PHE A 843 1.81 -22.44 5.30
C PHE A 843 0.87 -23.18 6.26
N THR A 844 -0.03 -22.44 6.92
CA THR A 844 -1.13 -23.00 7.72
C THR A 844 -2.45 -22.53 7.13
N ALA A 845 -3.35 -23.43 6.73
CA ALA A 845 -4.59 -23.09 6.01
C ALA A 845 -5.46 -22.09 6.80
N ILE A 846 -5.48 -20.85 6.34
CA ILE A 846 -6.29 -19.73 6.85
C ILE A 846 -6.84 -18.96 5.65
N GLN A 847 -7.88 -18.15 5.85
CA GLN A 847 -8.50 -17.37 4.76
C GLN A 847 -7.48 -16.44 4.10
N GLU A 848 -7.26 -16.62 2.80
CA GLU A 848 -6.16 -16.00 2.05
C GLU A 848 -6.19 -14.46 2.11
N ASN A 849 -7.38 -13.87 1.92
CA ASN A 849 -7.64 -12.42 1.95
C ASN A 849 -7.19 -11.71 3.24
N LEU A 850 -7.01 -12.45 4.36
CA LEU A 850 -6.50 -11.87 5.60
C LEU A 850 -5.00 -11.52 5.54
N THR A 851 -4.25 -12.16 4.64
CA THR A 851 -2.78 -12.19 4.69
C THR A 851 -2.07 -11.66 3.43
N ILE A 852 -2.83 -11.17 2.45
CA ILE A 852 -2.30 -10.63 1.19
C ILE A 852 -2.68 -9.18 0.93
#